data_AF-A0A423VLP4-F1
#
_entry.id   AF-A0A423VLP4-F1
#
_cell.length_a   1.000
_cell.length_b   1.000
_cell.length_c   1.000
_cell.angle_alpha   90.00
_cell.angle_beta   90.00
_cell.angle_gamma   90.00
#
_symmetry.space_group_name_H-M   'P 1'
#
loop_
_entity.id
_entity.type
_entity.pdbx_description
1 polymer ?
#
loop_
_entity_poly.entity_id
_entity_poly.type
_entity_poly.pdbx_seq_one_letter_code
_entity_poly.pdbx_strand_id
1 'polypeptide(L)'
;MAATAQKTLFLVGPGLIGSSLLLKLKEVRPDLKLYALTRREEQAAELKGLGIEPVRGSLEDADIIKEWAAKSDIIIHTASADDDKGSFAIVDGLKSRPKGSKRAIYIQTSGNDELLRSARGMGAMSIEEKTISDLHMTDEQLDERIAEDAYHRHVDGPLRKEILNPEKEKEYNVVSSLMMPPLIYGVGSAPWYRTSIQTPMLASYMMKNGIATLPEGHPTVWNCIWVHDLVECYVVLLKHLETLEPGQQKTHYVFPAEKQTFLWKEHFDAVASEIKRLGHPAAQKNGGKPKVITSRDEFVEFMGGKDNGYSEWYGYLVFGHENSFTSPDLMTSLGFKHKAKGVIDSIINGKELEGLIKKDLKENVHMASLSRRMTWRVQVPPRSTTTTACTQASQLLQLQLQRYRRAGIIFPARSAGISTTTSSNSSSGSSSTISTSTASWHAQASLPSSRVQVYTSRSRDPCLNLSAEHFLLQNSHPDSTVLFLYANDPCVVIGRNQNPWLEVNLGLLGRFRAKGKGEGEGDSTSTSTSTSTSTSTSTSTSGVSLVRRRSGGGAVFHDAGNVNYSVICPPAAFDRDRHAEMVVRALRGLGVGTAAVNERHDIVVDGEPKAGPPFKVSGSAYKLTRPRSLHHGTCLLDSPNLADIGRLLRSPAEPYVRARGVESVRSPVRNVGLSNGAFVEAVKAEFAAMYGSPDVEVDMAGARGDPDFAHVQIEKGYRELTSRDWIYNQTPQFTFSTHPTEDDPRERPPPPAGVPEDFRAKLIVRHGQIQEADLSGLDGRFLEGQTVHTITDWRQVLGTGNSTALEHVGRWFNELFGTNVK
;
A
#
# COMPACT_ATOMS: atom_id res chain seq x y z
N MET A 1 -25.70 10.46 50.94
CA MET A 1 -24.48 9.81 50.41
C MET A 1 -24.14 10.47 49.10
N ALA A 2 -23.00 11.18 49.01
CA ALA A 2 -22.55 11.75 47.74
C ALA A 2 -22.32 10.60 46.76
N ALA A 3 -22.96 10.63 45.59
CA ALA A 3 -22.74 9.65 44.54
C ALA A 3 -21.24 9.69 44.19
N THR A 4 -20.51 8.61 44.50
CA THR A 4 -19.13 8.45 44.07
C THR A 4 -19.10 8.59 42.55
N ALA A 5 -18.37 9.59 42.05
CA ALA A 5 -18.26 9.82 40.61
C ALA A 5 -17.81 8.54 39.91
N GLN A 6 -18.54 8.15 38.86
CA GLN A 6 -18.29 6.94 38.09
C GLN A 6 -16.88 6.96 37.51
N LYS A 7 -16.11 5.87 37.69
CA LYS A 7 -14.75 5.74 37.14
C LYS A 7 -14.81 5.71 35.61
N THR A 8 -13.82 6.31 34.97
CA THR A 8 -13.72 6.42 33.52
C THR A 8 -12.56 5.59 32.98
N LEU A 9 -12.81 4.87 31.88
CA LEU A 9 -11.78 4.12 31.14
C LEU A 9 -11.70 4.65 29.71
N PHE A 10 -10.51 5.03 29.29
CA PHE A 10 -10.20 5.41 27.92
C PHE A 10 -9.37 4.31 27.25
N LEU A 11 -9.93 3.71 26.19
CA LEU A 11 -9.27 2.68 25.41
C LEU A 11 -8.77 3.24 24.07
N VAL A 12 -7.47 3.09 23.83
CA VAL A 12 -6.84 3.36 22.53
C VAL A 12 -6.72 2.06 21.77
N GLY A 13 -7.20 2.04 20.52
CA GLY A 13 -7.14 0.87 19.65
C GLY A 13 -8.27 -0.15 19.82
N PRO A 14 -9.53 0.17 19.46
CA PRO A 14 -10.65 -0.78 19.42
C PRO A 14 -10.52 -1.70 18.18
N GLY A 15 -9.40 -2.43 18.09
CA GLY A 15 -9.15 -3.50 17.13
C GLY A 15 -9.67 -4.84 17.66
N LEU A 16 -8.93 -5.91 17.35
CA LEU A 16 -9.23 -7.28 17.79
C LEU A 16 -9.28 -7.41 19.33
N ILE A 17 -8.20 -7.00 19.99
CA ILE A 17 -8.07 -7.07 21.46
C ILE A 17 -9.01 -6.05 22.09
N GLY A 18 -8.85 -4.77 21.75
CA GLY A 18 -9.56 -3.67 22.39
C GLY A 18 -11.08 -3.79 22.31
N SER A 19 -11.64 -4.18 21.15
CA SER A 19 -13.11 -4.33 21.04
C SER A 19 -13.63 -5.53 21.83
N SER A 20 -12.88 -6.63 21.87
CA SER A 20 -13.24 -7.80 22.68
C SER A 20 -13.15 -7.49 24.18
N LEU A 21 -12.15 -6.69 24.58
CA LEU A 21 -11.99 -6.20 25.94
C LEU A 21 -13.11 -5.25 26.36
N LEU A 22 -13.49 -4.28 25.51
CA LEU A 22 -14.61 -3.36 25.79
C LEU A 22 -15.91 -4.12 26.07
N LEU A 23 -16.21 -5.14 25.26
CA LEU A 23 -17.39 -5.99 25.45
C LEU A 23 -17.34 -6.76 26.78
N LYS A 24 -16.18 -7.32 27.12
CA LYS A 24 -15.99 -8.03 28.38
C LYS A 24 -16.11 -7.09 29.58
N LEU A 25 -15.47 -5.92 29.53
CA LEU A 25 -15.53 -4.90 30.58
C LEU A 25 -16.95 -4.41 30.81
N LYS A 26 -17.76 -4.24 29.75
CA LYS A 26 -19.17 -3.88 29.91
C LYS A 26 -19.94 -4.93 30.74
N GLU A 27 -19.63 -6.21 30.56
CA GLU A 27 -20.25 -7.31 31.30
C GLU A 27 -19.79 -7.35 32.77
N VAL A 28 -18.47 -7.27 33.01
CA VAL A 28 -17.88 -7.56 34.33
C VAL A 28 -17.52 -6.32 35.15
N ARG A 29 -17.55 -5.14 34.54
CA ARG A 29 -17.24 -3.83 35.14
C ARG A 29 -18.28 -2.76 34.75
N PRO A 30 -19.57 -2.98 35.06
CA PRO A 30 -20.63 -2.01 34.78
C PRO A 30 -20.46 -0.69 35.56
N ASP A 31 -19.57 -0.65 36.55
CA ASP A 31 -19.17 0.55 37.27
C ASP A 31 -18.34 1.53 36.40
N LEU A 32 -17.76 1.07 35.29
CA LEU A 32 -16.91 1.90 34.43
C LEU A 32 -17.73 2.60 33.34
N LYS A 33 -17.45 3.89 33.14
CA LYS A 33 -17.83 4.61 31.93
C LYS A 33 -16.74 4.42 30.88
N LEU A 34 -17.08 3.75 29.78
CA LEU A 34 -16.13 3.34 28.75
C LEU A 34 -16.07 4.36 27.61
N TYR A 35 -14.86 4.75 27.24
CA TYR A 35 -14.53 5.59 26.10
C TYR A 35 -13.57 4.85 25.18
N ALA A 36 -13.74 4.97 23.86
CA ALA A 36 -12.86 4.29 22.89
C ALA A 36 -12.49 5.20 21.71
N LEU A 37 -11.19 5.30 21.43
CA LEU A 37 -10.68 6.09 20.31
C LEU A 37 -11.04 5.45 18.96
N THR A 38 -11.72 6.17 18.08
CA THR A 38 -11.99 5.68 16.72
C THR A 38 -12.00 6.81 15.69
N ARG A 39 -11.37 6.52 14.55
CA ARG A 39 -11.33 7.41 13.37
C ARG A 39 -12.48 7.19 12.40
N ARG A 40 -13.27 6.11 12.55
CA ARG A 40 -14.28 5.68 11.57
C ARG A 40 -15.68 5.99 12.08
N GLU A 41 -16.47 6.70 11.30
CA GLU A 41 -17.83 7.10 11.69
C GLU A 41 -18.73 5.89 11.97
N GLU A 42 -18.67 4.88 11.12
CA GLU A 42 -19.40 3.62 11.27
C GLU A 42 -19.09 2.96 12.62
N GLN A 43 -17.80 2.81 12.96
CA GLN A 43 -17.37 2.21 14.23
C GLN A 43 -17.78 3.06 15.43
N ALA A 44 -17.85 4.39 15.30
CA ALA A 44 -18.35 5.24 16.36
C ALA A 44 -19.84 5.00 16.63
N ALA A 45 -20.66 4.84 15.56
CA ALA A 45 -22.06 4.48 15.71
C ALA A 45 -22.23 3.08 16.33
N GLU A 46 -21.42 2.12 15.90
CA GLU A 46 -21.40 0.77 16.47
C GLU A 46 -21.03 0.77 17.97
N LEU A 47 -20.00 1.51 18.37
CA LEU A 47 -19.61 1.67 19.78
C LEU A 47 -20.74 2.31 20.61
N LYS A 48 -21.38 3.37 20.10
CA LYS A 48 -22.54 3.99 20.75
C LYS A 48 -23.69 3.00 20.92
N GLY A 49 -23.97 2.19 19.90
CA GLY A 49 -24.98 1.12 19.98
C GLY A 49 -24.68 0.09 21.06
N LEU A 50 -23.41 -0.08 21.44
CA LEU A 50 -22.98 -0.90 22.56
C LEU A 50 -22.90 -0.14 23.89
N GLY A 51 -23.29 1.14 23.95
CA GLY A 51 -23.18 1.96 25.17
C GLY A 51 -21.74 2.34 25.53
N ILE A 52 -20.84 2.36 24.55
CA ILE A 52 -19.45 2.83 24.69
C ILE A 52 -19.35 4.18 23.99
N GLU A 53 -18.78 5.18 24.66
CA GLU A 53 -18.67 6.53 24.11
C GLU A 53 -17.47 6.64 23.15
N PRO A 54 -17.68 6.93 21.86
CA PRO A 54 -16.58 7.05 20.91
C PRO A 54 -15.86 8.39 21.10
N VAL A 55 -14.54 8.33 21.20
CA VAL A 55 -13.65 9.49 21.10
C VAL A 55 -13.19 9.58 19.66
N ARG A 56 -13.51 10.70 18.99
CA ARG A 56 -13.17 10.90 17.58
C ARG A 56 -11.69 11.26 17.46
N GLY A 57 -10.93 10.42 16.77
CA GLY A 57 -9.51 10.62 16.53
C GLY A 57 -8.82 9.35 16.05
N SER A 58 -7.56 9.48 15.68
CA SER A 58 -6.66 8.43 15.23
C SER A 58 -5.43 8.38 16.13
N LEU A 59 -4.57 7.38 15.91
CA LEU A 59 -3.31 7.24 16.65
C LEU A 59 -2.34 8.42 16.40
N GLU A 60 -2.55 9.16 15.31
CA GLU A 60 -1.75 10.35 14.97
C GLU A 60 -2.20 11.61 15.73
N ASP A 61 -3.39 11.60 16.34
CA ASP A 61 -3.98 12.75 17.01
C ASP A 61 -3.50 12.85 18.47
N ALA A 62 -2.20 13.10 18.64
CA ALA A 62 -1.52 13.12 19.94
C ALA A 62 -2.21 14.04 20.97
N ASP A 63 -2.69 15.22 20.56
CA ASP A 63 -3.38 16.15 21.46
C ASP A 63 -4.68 15.56 22.03
N ILE A 64 -5.45 14.82 21.21
CA ILE A 64 -6.68 14.16 21.64
C ILE A 64 -6.34 13.05 22.64
N ILE A 65 -5.35 12.21 22.31
CA ILE A 65 -4.92 11.10 23.17
C ILE A 65 -4.42 11.64 24.51
N LYS A 66 -3.60 12.70 24.49
CA LYS A 66 -3.07 13.38 25.67
C LYS A 66 -4.19 13.95 26.54
N GLU A 67 -5.15 14.66 25.95
CA GLU A 67 -6.30 15.23 26.67
C GLU A 67 -7.12 14.14 27.37
N TRP A 68 -7.40 13.04 26.67
CA TRP A 68 -8.18 11.93 27.22
C TRP A 68 -7.43 11.14 28.28
N ALA A 69 -6.13 10.89 28.08
CA ALA A 69 -5.28 10.27 29.10
C ALA A 69 -5.19 11.13 30.37
N ALA A 70 -5.10 12.46 30.23
CA ALA A 70 -5.03 13.37 31.37
C ALA A 70 -6.30 13.35 32.23
N LYS A 71 -7.49 13.11 31.66
CA LYS A 71 -8.76 13.16 32.40
C LYS A 71 -9.36 11.80 32.77
N SER A 72 -8.83 10.69 32.26
CA SER A 72 -9.34 9.34 32.57
C SER A 72 -8.73 8.76 33.85
N ASP A 73 -9.46 7.85 34.51
CA ASP A 73 -8.97 7.10 35.67
C ASP A 73 -8.19 5.86 35.25
N ILE A 74 -8.58 5.23 34.14
CA ILE A 74 -7.94 4.05 33.56
C ILE A 74 -7.68 4.31 32.08
N ILE A 75 -6.45 4.02 31.63
CA ILE A 75 -6.05 4.10 30.23
C ILE A 75 -5.55 2.72 29.80
N ILE A 76 -6.10 2.19 28.72
CA ILE A 76 -5.64 0.92 28.14
C ILE A 76 -5.32 1.14 26.67
N HIS A 77 -4.08 0.92 26.27
CA HIS A 77 -3.62 1.03 24.90
C HIS A 77 -3.45 -0.36 24.28
N THR A 78 -4.33 -0.71 23.34
CA THR A 78 -4.41 -2.02 22.65
C THR A 78 -4.30 -1.90 21.13
N ALA A 79 -3.72 -0.79 20.64
CA ALA A 79 -3.52 -0.57 19.22
C ALA A 79 -2.33 -1.38 18.68
N SER A 80 -1.30 -0.71 18.14
CA SER A 80 -0.04 -1.36 17.76
C SER A 80 0.96 -1.24 18.91
N ALA A 81 1.78 -2.28 19.11
CA ALA A 81 2.94 -2.22 19.99
C ALA A 81 4.00 -1.21 19.50
N ASP A 82 3.99 -0.89 18.21
CA ASP A 82 4.88 0.07 17.56
C ASP A 82 4.27 1.48 17.42
N ASP A 83 3.19 1.79 18.15
CA ASP A 83 2.57 3.12 18.16
C ASP A 83 3.28 4.05 19.17
N ASP A 84 4.47 4.52 18.78
CA ASP A 84 5.27 5.44 19.59
C ASP A 84 4.52 6.74 19.92
N LYS A 85 3.88 7.36 18.93
CA LYS A 85 3.14 8.61 19.09
C LYS A 85 1.98 8.49 20.07
N GLY A 86 1.14 7.46 19.90
CA GLY A 86 0.00 7.22 20.79
C GLY A 86 0.44 6.93 22.22
N SER A 87 1.44 6.07 22.39
CA SER A 87 1.98 5.72 23.71
C SER A 87 2.64 6.92 24.41
N PHE A 88 3.44 7.73 23.71
CA PHE A 88 4.06 8.91 24.31
C PHE A 88 3.04 10.02 24.60
N ALA A 89 2.01 10.19 23.77
CA ALA A 89 0.90 11.10 24.06
C ALA A 89 0.14 10.71 25.35
N ILE A 90 -0.04 9.42 25.61
CA ILE A 90 -0.63 8.94 26.87
C ILE A 90 0.26 9.33 28.04
N VAL A 91 1.57 9.08 27.95
CA VAL A 91 2.53 9.43 29.01
C VAL A 91 2.53 10.93 29.29
N ASP A 92 2.55 11.75 28.24
CA ASP A 92 2.43 13.21 28.36
C ASP A 92 1.12 13.63 29.04
N GLY A 93 0.02 12.95 28.72
CA GLY A 93 -1.28 13.18 29.34
C GLY A 93 -1.23 12.88 30.84
N LEU A 94 -0.68 11.73 31.22
CA LEU A 94 -0.50 11.31 32.60
C LEU A 94 0.40 12.27 33.39
N LYS A 95 1.53 12.69 32.81
CA LYS A 95 2.46 13.67 33.40
C LYS A 95 1.84 15.06 33.56
N SER A 96 0.90 15.43 32.70
CA SER A 96 0.24 16.74 32.73
C SER A 96 -0.86 16.87 33.79
N ARG A 97 -1.20 15.78 34.49
CA ARG A 97 -2.27 15.77 35.50
C ARG A 97 -1.92 16.72 36.66
N PRO A 98 -2.88 17.54 37.16
CA PRO A 98 -2.66 18.40 38.30
C PRO A 98 -2.18 17.62 39.54
N LYS A 99 -1.29 18.20 40.35
CA LYS A 99 -0.89 17.62 41.64
C LYS A 99 -2.13 17.38 42.52
N GLY A 100 -2.21 16.20 43.12
CA GLY A 100 -3.38 15.78 43.90
C GLY A 100 -4.52 15.18 43.07
N SER A 101 -4.35 15.00 41.76
CA SER A 101 -5.26 14.20 40.94
C SER A 101 -5.41 12.79 41.51
N LYS A 102 -6.60 12.19 41.33
CA LYS A 102 -6.81 10.77 41.66
C LYS A 102 -5.78 9.89 40.95
N ARG A 103 -5.40 8.79 41.59
CA ARG A 103 -4.50 7.79 41.02
C ARG A 103 -5.06 7.28 39.70
N ALA A 104 -4.21 7.21 38.67
CA ALA A 104 -4.57 6.62 37.38
C ALA A 104 -3.96 5.22 37.20
N ILE A 105 -4.54 4.43 36.31
CA ILE A 105 -4.00 3.14 35.88
C ILE A 105 -3.69 3.21 34.38
N TYR A 106 -2.52 2.72 33.97
CA TYR A 106 -2.13 2.63 32.56
C TYR A 106 -1.72 1.20 32.19
N ILE A 107 -2.31 0.62 31.16
CA ILE A 107 -1.88 -0.67 30.62
C ILE A 107 -1.50 -0.47 29.14
N GLN A 108 -0.23 -0.68 28.82
CA GLN A 108 0.30 -0.68 27.46
C GLN A 108 0.31 -2.11 26.92
N THR A 109 -0.13 -2.29 25.67
CA THR A 109 0.11 -3.54 24.92
C THR A 109 1.42 -3.44 24.17
N SER A 110 2.32 -4.40 24.39
CA SER A 110 3.46 -4.68 23.53
C SER A 110 3.32 -6.09 22.93
N GLY A 111 4.40 -6.86 22.80
CA GLY A 111 4.38 -8.24 22.33
C GLY A 111 5.65 -8.97 22.73
N ASN A 112 5.55 -10.30 22.87
CA ASN A 112 6.73 -11.15 23.12
C ASN A 112 7.74 -11.13 21.97
N ASP A 113 7.45 -10.42 20.90
CA ASP A 113 8.39 -10.23 19.82
C ASP A 113 9.65 -9.46 20.25
N GLU A 114 9.55 -8.67 21.33
CA GLU A 114 10.70 -8.04 21.99
C GLU A 114 11.69 -9.08 22.57
N LEU A 115 11.22 -10.30 22.83
CA LEU A 115 12.02 -11.42 23.30
C LEU A 115 12.56 -12.29 22.15
N LEU A 116 12.39 -11.87 20.89
CA LEU A 116 13.15 -12.48 19.80
C LEU A 116 14.63 -12.27 20.04
N ARG A 117 15.39 -13.37 20.06
CA ARG A 117 16.83 -13.37 20.29
C ARG A 117 17.26 -12.92 21.71
N SER A 118 16.36 -12.92 22.70
CA SER A 118 16.77 -12.75 24.11
C SER A 118 17.41 -14.01 24.71
N ALA A 119 17.49 -15.10 23.93
CA ALA A 119 18.25 -16.31 24.22
C ALA A 119 19.50 -16.45 23.32
N ARG A 120 20.10 -15.33 22.87
CA ARG A 120 21.36 -15.33 22.09
C ARG A 120 22.42 -16.18 22.79
N GLY A 121 23.02 -17.12 22.06
CA GLY A 121 24.01 -18.06 22.61
C GLY A 121 23.44 -19.20 23.47
N MET A 122 22.14 -19.23 23.76
CA MET A 122 21.46 -20.31 24.49
C MET A 122 20.81 -21.34 23.55
N GLY A 123 21.16 -21.35 22.25
CA GLY A 123 20.48 -22.15 21.22
C GLY A 123 20.34 -23.65 21.54
N ALA A 124 21.33 -24.23 22.23
CA ALA A 124 21.34 -25.64 22.63
C ALA A 124 20.55 -25.96 23.92
N MET A 125 20.09 -24.93 24.65
CA MET A 125 19.37 -25.10 25.92
C MET A 125 17.92 -25.54 25.69
N SER A 126 17.31 -26.13 26.73
CA SER A 126 15.93 -26.61 26.71
C SER A 126 14.92 -25.45 26.61
N ILE A 127 13.66 -25.77 26.31
CA ILE A 127 12.57 -24.78 26.28
C ILE A 127 12.40 -24.16 27.68
N GLU A 128 12.47 -24.97 28.73
CA GLU A 128 12.34 -24.53 30.12
C GLU A 128 13.45 -23.54 30.49
N GLU A 129 14.70 -23.80 30.08
CA GLU A 129 15.84 -22.91 30.33
C GLU A 129 15.73 -21.58 29.55
N LYS A 130 15.06 -21.61 28.39
CA LYS A 130 14.78 -20.42 27.58
C LYS A 130 13.51 -19.68 28.00
N THR A 131 12.74 -20.22 28.94
CA THR A 131 11.48 -19.63 29.41
C THR A 131 11.74 -18.56 30.46
N ILE A 132 11.12 -17.41 30.26
CA ILE A 132 11.20 -16.22 31.11
C ILE A 132 9.91 -16.11 31.91
N SER A 133 10.03 -15.81 33.20
CA SER A 133 8.89 -15.65 34.12
C SER A 133 8.70 -14.20 34.49
N ASP A 134 7.48 -13.69 34.39
CA ASP A 134 7.09 -12.35 34.86
C ASP A 134 7.04 -12.28 36.40
N LEU A 135 6.95 -13.41 37.11
CA LEU A 135 6.84 -13.42 38.57
C LEU A 135 8.18 -13.70 39.28
N HIS A 136 9.08 -14.44 38.63
CA HIS A 136 10.30 -14.95 39.24
C HIS A 136 11.57 -14.18 38.84
N MET A 137 11.44 -13.14 38.03
CA MET A 137 12.51 -12.22 37.64
C MET A 137 12.15 -10.79 38.06
N THR A 138 13.15 -9.96 38.37
CA THR A 138 12.94 -8.51 38.53
C THR A 138 12.88 -7.84 37.17
N ASP A 139 12.32 -6.63 37.11
CA ASP A 139 12.27 -5.91 35.84
C ASP A 139 13.67 -5.60 35.29
N GLU A 140 14.66 -5.35 36.16
CA GLU A 140 16.05 -5.12 35.74
C GLU A 140 16.63 -6.37 35.07
N GLN A 141 16.36 -7.56 35.62
CA GLN A 141 16.78 -8.82 35.02
C GLN A 141 16.10 -9.08 33.67
N LEU A 142 14.85 -8.64 33.51
CA LEU A 142 14.14 -8.71 32.24
C LEU A 142 14.69 -7.70 31.23
N ASP A 143 14.93 -6.46 31.67
CA ASP A 143 15.53 -5.39 30.87
C ASP A 143 16.93 -5.78 30.37
N GLU A 144 17.73 -6.50 31.15
CA GLU A 144 19.04 -7.04 30.74
C GLU A 144 18.95 -8.14 29.67
N ARG A 145 17.82 -8.85 29.61
CA ARG A 145 17.59 -9.92 28.61
C ARG A 145 17.09 -9.37 27.28
N ILE A 146 16.49 -8.19 27.29
CA ILE A 146 15.92 -7.55 26.11
C ILE A 146 16.98 -6.66 25.44
N ALA A 147 17.27 -6.93 24.17
CA ALA A 147 18.23 -6.12 23.42
C ALA A 147 17.67 -4.71 23.13
N GLU A 148 18.53 -3.70 23.09
CA GLU A 148 18.13 -2.32 22.75
C GLU A 148 17.48 -2.20 21.36
N ASP A 149 17.89 -3.08 20.43
CA ASP A 149 17.39 -3.16 19.06
C ASP A 149 16.25 -4.17 18.89
N ALA A 150 15.71 -4.72 19.99
CA ALA A 150 14.60 -5.66 19.93
C ALA A 150 13.34 -5.01 19.34
N TYR A 151 12.46 -5.85 18.79
CA TYR A 151 11.15 -5.40 18.31
C TYR A 151 10.40 -4.70 19.46
N HIS A 152 9.64 -3.66 19.14
CA HIS A 152 8.88 -2.83 20.09
C HIS A 152 9.73 -2.04 21.12
N ARG A 153 11.03 -2.36 21.31
CA ARG A 153 11.89 -1.71 22.32
C ARG A 153 12.02 -0.20 22.17
N HIS A 154 11.89 0.30 20.94
CA HIS A 154 11.87 1.73 20.65
C HIS A 154 10.69 2.47 21.30
N VAL A 155 9.61 1.76 21.65
CA VAL A 155 8.48 2.25 22.45
C VAL A 155 8.66 1.87 23.92
N ASP A 156 8.87 0.58 24.19
CA ASP A 156 8.85 0.04 25.56
C ASP A 156 10.03 0.53 26.41
N GLY A 157 11.21 0.68 25.82
CA GLY A 157 12.39 1.20 26.50
C GLY A 157 12.19 2.62 27.05
N PRO A 158 11.72 3.60 26.25
CA PRO A 158 11.29 4.89 26.76
C PRO A 158 10.18 4.81 27.80
N LEU A 159 9.15 3.97 27.61
CA LEU A 159 8.08 3.82 28.61
C LEU A 159 8.60 3.30 29.97
N ARG A 160 9.52 2.34 29.96
CA ARG A 160 10.23 1.83 31.15
C ARG A 160 10.95 2.94 31.91
N LYS A 161 11.57 3.88 31.20
CA LYS A 161 12.26 5.02 31.81
C LYS A 161 11.30 6.10 32.33
N GLU A 162 10.18 6.31 31.64
CA GLU A 162 9.35 7.48 31.84
C GLU A 162 8.08 7.28 32.69
N ILE A 163 7.53 6.06 32.74
CA ILE A 163 6.28 5.80 33.47
C ILE A 163 6.22 4.41 34.11
N LEU A 164 6.72 3.37 33.43
CA LEU A 164 6.67 1.97 33.86
C LEU A 164 7.81 1.67 34.84
N ASN A 165 7.96 2.44 35.92
CA ASN A 165 8.91 2.13 36.99
C ASN A 165 8.46 2.73 38.34
N PRO A 166 8.91 2.18 39.49
CA PRO A 166 8.38 2.57 40.79
C PRO A 166 8.57 4.04 41.17
N GLU A 167 9.63 4.69 40.69
CA GLU A 167 9.91 6.10 40.98
C GLU A 167 8.93 7.01 40.22
N LYS A 168 8.77 6.76 38.92
CA LYS A 168 7.87 7.55 38.06
C LYS A 168 6.40 7.31 38.34
N GLU A 169 6.02 6.09 38.73
CA GLU A 169 4.70 5.80 39.25
C GLU A 169 4.34 6.69 40.43
N LYS A 170 5.23 6.79 41.43
CA LYS A 170 5.04 7.67 42.60
C LYS A 170 5.02 9.14 42.22
N GLU A 171 5.91 9.56 41.32
CA GLU A 171 6.00 10.95 40.86
C GLU A 171 4.70 11.43 40.21
N TYR A 172 4.10 10.61 39.35
CA TYR A 172 2.92 10.97 38.57
C TYR A 172 1.59 10.43 39.15
N ASN A 173 1.65 9.73 40.28
CA ASN A 173 0.50 9.07 40.91
C ASN A 173 -0.22 8.10 39.95
N VAL A 174 0.55 7.22 39.31
CA VAL A 174 0.08 6.23 38.32
C VAL A 174 0.51 4.83 38.76
N VAL A 175 -0.30 3.83 38.44
CA VAL A 175 0.08 2.40 38.45
C VAL A 175 0.04 1.91 37.01
N SER A 176 1.10 1.30 36.51
CA SER A 176 1.33 1.11 35.09
C SER A 176 1.89 -0.27 34.74
N SER A 177 1.41 -0.91 33.68
CA SER A 177 1.84 -2.27 33.32
C SER A 177 1.97 -2.45 31.82
N LEU A 178 2.87 -3.35 31.42
CA LEU A 178 3.16 -3.74 30.05
C LEU A 178 2.67 -5.17 29.80
N MET A 179 1.59 -5.28 29.03
CA MET A 179 1.03 -6.57 28.60
C MET A 179 1.73 -7.02 27.31
N MET A 180 2.46 -8.14 27.38
CA MET A 180 3.25 -8.67 26.27
C MET A 180 2.71 -10.03 25.80
N PRO A 181 1.65 -10.06 24.97
CA PRO A 181 1.16 -11.31 24.42
C PRO A 181 2.13 -11.92 23.39
N PRO A 182 2.19 -13.26 23.28
CA PRO A 182 2.82 -13.95 22.16
C PRO A 182 1.90 -13.95 20.93
N LEU A 183 2.01 -14.97 20.06
CA LEU A 183 1.08 -15.14 18.94
C LEU A 183 -0.37 -15.16 19.45
N ILE A 184 -1.15 -14.16 19.03
CA ILE A 184 -2.58 -14.07 19.35
C ILE A 184 -3.35 -14.80 18.26
N TYR A 185 -4.20 -15.75 18.66
CA TYR A 185 -5.08 -16.48 17.75
C TYR A 185 -6.56 -16.42 18.16
N GLY A 186 -7.42 -16.84 17.24
CA GLY A 186 -8.86 -16.89 17.42
C GLY A 186 -9.59 -15.68 16.85
N VAL A 187 -10.92 -15.73 16.97
CA VAL A 187 -11.85 -14.76 16.38
C VAL A 187 -12.40 -13.84 17.47
N GLY A 188 -12.22 -12.53 17.35
CA GLY A 188 -12.69 -11.56 18.35
C GLY A 188 -14.22 -11.48 18.50
N SER A 189 -14.69 -11.01 19.65
CA SER A 189 -16.12 -10.93 20.01
C SER A 189 -16.89 -9.86 19.23
N ALA A 190 -16.23 -8.75 18.90
CA ALA A 190 -16.91 -7.57 18.34
C ALA A 190 -17.37 -7.79 16.89
N PRO A 191 -18.50 -7.22 16.44
CA PRO A 191 -19.00 -7.41 15.07
C PRO A 191 -18.02 -6.93 13.97
N TRP A 192 -17.17 -5.98 14.30
CA TRP A 192 -16.17 -5.41 13.41
C TRP A 192 -14.76 -5.93 13.75
N TYR A 193 -13.92 -6.19 12.72
CA TYR A 193 -12.52 -6.60 12.84
C TYR A 193 -12.26 -7.74 13.84
N ARG A 194 -12.54 -8.97 13.40
CA ARG A 194 -12.47 -10.16 14.23
C ARG A 194 -11.22 -11.03 14.04
N THR A 195 -10.29 -10.62 13.19
CA THR A 195 -9.25 -11.54 12.69
C THR A 195 -7.90 -11.24 13.31
N SER A 196 -7.23 -12.29 13.80
CA SER A 196 -5.81 -12.31 14.18
C SER A 196 -4.91 -11.99 12.97
N ILE A 197 -3.59 -11.83 13.18
CA ILE A 197 -2.67 -11.40 12.11
C ILE A 197 -1.87 -12.58 11.55
N GLN A 198 -1.08 -13.26 12.37
CA GLN A 198 -0.08 -14.23 11.91
C GLN A 198 -0.68 -15.42 11.16
N THR A 199 -1.60 -16.16 11.79
CA THR A 199 -2.24 -17.34 11.15
C THR A 199 -3.02 -16.97 9.89
N PRO A 200 -3.87 -15.91 9.88
CA PRO A 200 -4.58 -15.46 8.68
C PRO A 200 -3.65 -14.95 7.58
N MET A 201 -2.55 -14.30 7.93
CA MET A 201 -1.53 -13.87 6.97
C MET A 201 -0.87 -15.07 6.29
N LEU A 202 -0.42 -16.07 7.06
CA LEU A 202 0.13 -17.31 6.50
C LEU A 202 -0.87 -17.99 5.56
N ALA A 203 -2.13 -18.11 5.99
CA ALA A 203 -3.19 -18.68 5.16
C ALA A 203 -3.40 -17.90 3.85
N SER A 204 -3.37 -16.57 3.91
CA SER A 204 -3.51 -15.70 2.73
C SER A 204 -2.38 -15.91 1.73
N TYR A 205 -1.13 -16.04 2.21
CA TYR A 205 0.01 -16.32 1.34
C TYR A 205 -0.01 -17.76 0.80
N MET A 206 -0.47 -18.74 1.56
CA MET A 206 -0.69 -20.10 1.06
C MET A 206 -1.80 -20.14 -0.02
N MET A 207 -2.91 -19.42 0.17
CA MET A 207 -3.96 -19.30 -0.85
C MET A 207 -3.42 -18.62 -2.13
N LYS A 208 -2.57 -17.61 -1.99
CA LYS A 208 -1.96 -16.89 -3.11
C LYS A 208 -0.90 -17.72 -3.84
N ASN A 209 0.04 -18.32 -3.12
CA ASN A 209 1.26 -18.91 -3.70
C ASN A 209 1.21 -20.43 -3.85
N GLY A 210 0.19 -21.08 -3.29
CA GLY A 210 0.13 -22.54 -3.14
C GLY A 210 0.41 -22.93 -1.69
N ILE A 211 -0.16 -24.06 -1.26
CA ILE A 211 0.04 -24.55 0.10
C ILE A 211 1.53 -24.85 0.36
N ALA A 212 1.98 -24.60 1.58
CA ALA A 212 3.35 -24.82 2.01
C ALA A 212 3.39 -25.57 3.34
N THR A 213 4.52 -26.20 3.62
CA THR A 213 4.84 -26.87 4.89
C THR A 213 6.32 -26.64 5.23
N LEU A 214 6.75 -27.09 6.40
CA LEU A 214 8.15 -27.08 6.83
C LEU A 214 8.74 -28.49 6.71
N PRO A 215 10.07 -28.69 6.85
CA PRO A 215 10.67 -30.01 6.79
C PRO A 215 10.14 -30.93 7.90
N GLU A 216 10.11 -32.24 7.65
CA GLU A 216 9.83 -33.21 8.71
C GLU A 216 10.89 -33.10 9.82
N GLY A 217 10.43 -33.09 11.07
CA GLY A 217 11.31 -32.88 12.23
C GLY A 217 11.77 -31.43 12.45
N HIS A 218 11.19 -30.43 11.76
CA HIS A 218 11.48 -29.01 12.02
C HIS A 218 11.23 -28.66 13.51
N PRO A 219 12.25 -28.27 14.28
CA PRO A 219 12.19 -28.31 15.74
C PRO A 219 11.63 -27.04 16.39
N THR A 220 11.38 -25.98 15.62
CA THR A 220 11.06 -24.67 16.19
C THR A 220 9.64 -24.60 16.72
N VAL A 221 9.52 -24.10 17.94
CA VAL A 221 8.25 -23.89 18.67
C VAL A 221 8.04 -22.41 18.99
N TRP A 222 6.82 -22.04 19.38
CA TRP A 222 6.50 -20.71 19.88
C TRP A 222 5.33 -20.71 20.89
N ASN A 223 5.26 -19.68 21.74
CA ASN A 223 4.10 -19.46 22.62
C ASN A 223 2.91 -18.92 21.81
N CYS A 224 1.71 -19.11 22.32
CA CYS A 224 0.51 -18.49 21.79
C CYS A 224 -0.45 -18.11 22.90
N ILE A 225 -1.49 -17.35 22.58
CA ILE A 225 -2.60 -17.04 23.47
C ILE A 225 -3.88 -16.84 22.67
N TRP A 226 -4.97 -17.43 23.14
CA TRP A 226 -6.28 -17.18 22.58
C TRP A 226 -6.77 -15.77 22.93
N VAL A 227 -7.32 -15.04 21.96
CA VAL A 227 -7.74 -13.63 22.15
C VAL A 227 -8.68 -13.42 23.34
N HIS A 228 -9.57 -14.38 23.65
CA HIS A 228 -10.48 -14.23 24.79
C HIS A 228 -9.80 -14.52 26.13
N ASP A 229 -8.82 -15.42 26.16
CA ASP A 229 -7.99 -15.63 27.35
C ASP A 229 -7.10 -14.42 27.62
N LEU A 230 -6.55 -13.80 26.57
CA LEU A 230 -5.85 -12.52 26.67
C LEU A 230 -6.76 -11.42 27.26
N VAL A 231 -8.01 -11.32 26.80
CA VAL A 231 -8.99 -10.37 27.35
C VAL A 231 -9.27 -10.63 28.83
N GLU A 232 -9.37 -11.89 29.25
CA GLU A 232 -9.51 -12.23 30.67
C GLU A 232 -8.24 -11.83 31.48
N CYS A 233 -7.04 -11.98 30.91
CA CYS A 233 -5.81 -11.48 31.53
C CYS A 233 -5.86 -9.97 31.77
N TYR A 234 -6.35 -9.17 30.81
CA TYR A 234 -6.56 -7.73 31.01
C TYR A 234 -7.49 -7.42 32.19
N VAL A 235 -8.60 -8.16 32.32
CA VAL A 235 -9.56 -7.96 33.41
C VAL A 235 -8.95 -8.33 34.76
N VAL A 236 -8.25 -9.47 34.83
CA VAL A 236 -7.56 -9.93 36.05
C VAL A 236 -6.46 -8.94 36.45
N LEU A 237 -5.64 -8.51 35.49
CA LEU A 237 -4.59 -7.53 35.70
C LEU A 237 -5.18 -6.20 36.19
N LEU A 238 -6.18 -5.65 35.51
CA LEU A 238 -6.82 -4.40 35.92
C LEU A 238 -7.34 -4.47 37.37
N LYS A 239 -8.00 -5.56 37.74
CA LYS A 239 -8.46 -5.78 39.12
C LYS A 239 -7.31 -5.80 40.11
N HIS A 240 -6.18 -6.41 39.75
CA HIS A 240 -4.99 -6.41 40.59
C HIS A 240 -4.39 -5.01 40.73
N LEU A 241 -4.17 -4.29 39.62
CA LEU A 241 -3.60 -2.93 39.64
C LEU A 241 -4.47 -1.95 40.45
N GLU A 242 -5.79 -2.14 40.49
CA GLU A 242 -6.68 -1.33 41.35
C GLU A 242 -6.42 -1.51 42.86
N THR A 243 -5.78 -2.61 43.28
CA THR A 243 -5.41 -2.87 44.69
C THR A 243 -4.08 -2.27 45.09
N LEU A 244 -3.29 -1.79 44.14
CA LEU A 244 -1.93 -1.31 44.37
C LEU A 244 -1.87 0.22 44.48
N GLU A 245 -0.98 0.71 45.32
CA GLU A 245 -0.52 2.09 45.29
C GLU A 245 0.70 2.23 44.35
N PRO A 246 0.98 3.45 43.84
CA PRO A 246 2.11 3.68 42.94
C PRO A 246 3.45 3.17 43.48
N GLY A 247 4.17 2.41 42.65
CA GLY A 247 5.45 1.79 42.97
C GLY A 247 5.38 0.57 43.88
N GLN A 248 4.21 -0.03 44.06
CA GLN A 248 4.05 -1.32 44.76
C GLN A 248 4.03 -2.54 43.82
N GLN A 249 4.08 -2.33 42.50
CA GLN A 249 4.15 -3.44 41.57
C GLN A 249 5.45 -4.22 41.72
N LYS A 250 5.32 -5.55 41.75
CA LYS A 250 6.47 -6.46 41.81
C LYS A 250 7.23 -6.50 40.48
N THR A 251 6.49 -6.45 39.38
CA THR A 251 7.00 -6.34 38.01
C THR A 251 6.05 -5.45 37.22
N HIS A 252 6.56 -4.78 36.20
CA HIS A 252 5.72 -4.07 35.22
C HIS A 252 5.42 -4.94 34.00
N TYR A 253 6.15 -6.05 33.81
CA TYR A 253 5.98 -6.98 32.69
C TYR A 253 4.89 -8.02 32.99
N VAL A 254 4.08 -8.34 31.98
CA VAL A 254 3.03 -9.37 32.07
C VAL A 254 3.05 -10.23 30.83
N PHE A 255 3.18 -11.56 31.01
CA PHE A 255 3.24 -12.51 29.92
C PHE A 255 1.99 -13.39 29.85
N PRO A 256 0.92 -12.96 29.14
CA PRO A 256 -0.28 -13.77 28.95
C PRO A 256 -0.03 -14.84 27.88
N ALA A 257 0.67 -15.92 28.23
CA ALA A 257 0.95 -17.04 27.34
C ALA A 257 0.25 -18.33 27.78
N GLU A 258 -0.06 -19.20 26.82
CA GLU A 258 -0.36 -20.59 27.11
C GLU A 258 0.89 -21.30 27.63
N LYS A 259 0.71 -22.20 28.61
CA LYS A 259 1.81 -22.97 29.19
C LYS A 259 2.49 -23.88 28.17
N GLN A 260 1.74 -24.35 27.18
CA GLN A 260 2.26 -25.21 26.13
C GLN A 260 2.59 -24.36 24.89
N THR A 261 3.78 -24.58 24.34
CA THR A 261 4.17 -24.07 23.03
C THR A 261 3.59 -24.94 21.92
N PHE A 262 3.42 -24.38 20.73
CA PHE A 262 3.06 -25.15 19.52
C PHE A 262 4.26 -25.31 18.60
N LEU A 263 4.30 -26.36 17.78
CA LEU A 263 5.29 -26.54 16.71
C LEU A 263 4.89 -25.77 15.46
N TRP A 264 5.82 -25.02 14.86
CA TRP A 264 5.56 -24.32 13.60
C TRP A 264 5.21 -25.27 12.44
N LYS A 265 5.80 -26.47 12.42
CA LYS A 265 5.46 -27.51 11.42
C LYS A 265 3.98 -27.87 11.50
N GLU A 266 3.48 -28.17 12.69
CA GLU A 266 2.07 -28.52 12.92
C GLU A 266 1.15 -27.34 12.58
N HIS A 267 1.57 -26.12 12.88
CA HIS A 267 0.83 -24.90 12.52
C HIS A 267 0.68 -24.75 11.01
N PHE A 268 1.76 -24.91 10.24
CA PHE A 268 1.70 -24.88 8.77
C PHE A 268 0.82 -26.00 8.22
N ASP A 269 0.98 -27.21 8.75
CA ASP A 269 0.19 -28.38 8.33
C ASP A 269 -1.30 -28.18 8.61
N ALA A 270 -1.65 -27.57 9.76
CA ALA A 270 -3.03 -27.23 10.11
C ALA A 270 -3.63 -26.22 9.13
N VAL A 271 -2.90 -25.14 8.80
CA VAL A 271 -3.34 -24.14 7.82
C VAL A 271 -3.52 -24.76 6.43
N ALA A 272 -2.55 -25.54 5.96
CA ALA A 272 -2.61 -26.22 4.67
C ALA A 272 -3.78 -27.23 4.62
N SER A 273 -4.00 -27.97 5.71
CA SER A 273 -5.09 -28.92 5.84
C SER A 273 -6.45 -28.23 5.78
N GLU A 274 -6.60 -27.07 6.41
CA GLU A 274 -7.86 -26.30 6.38
C GLU A 274 -8.16 -25.73 4.99
N ILE A 275 -7.14 -25.20 4.32
CA ILE A 275 -7.24 -24.75 2.91
C ILE A 275 -7.68 -25.91 2.00
N LYS A 276 -7.12 -27.11 2.21
CA LYS A 276 -7.49 -28.32 1.47
C LYS A 276 -8.91 -28.78 1.81
N ARG A 277 -9.29 -28.81 3.09
CA ARG A 277 -10.62 -29.23 3.56
C ARG A 277 -11.72 -28.37 2.96
N LEU A 278 -11.48 -27.07 2.83
CA LEU A 278 -12.43 -26.11 2.24
C LEU A 278 -12.40 -26.09 0.70
N GLY A 279 -11.58 -26.93 0.06
CA GLY A 279 -11.55 -27.08 -1.39
C GLY A 279 -10.94 -25.90 -2.14
N HIS A 280 -10.03 -25.15 -1.50
CA HIS A 280 -9.41 -23.99 -2.13
C HIS A 280 -8.47 -24.39 -3.29
N PRO A 281 -8.49 -23.71 -4.46
CA PRO A 281 -7.66 -24.08 -5.62
C PRO A 281 -6.14 -24.10 -5.35
N ALA A 282 -5.67 -23.32 -4.38
CA ALA A 282 -4.27 -23.34 -3.96
C ALA A 282 -3.78 -24.72 -3.51
N ALA A 283 -4.67 -25.56 -2.99
CA ALA A 283 -4.35 -26.93 -2.62
C ALA A 283 -4.03 -27.84 -3.82
N GLN A 284 -4.33 -27.39 -5.05
CA GLN A 284 -4.02 -28.11 -6.30
C GLN A 284 -2.80 -27.52 -7.04
N LYS A 285 -2.28 -26.37 -6.60
CA LYS A 285 -1.03 -25.83 -7.16
C LYS A 285 0.10 -26.84 -6.96
N ASN A 286 1.08 -26.81 -7.88
CA ASN A 286 2.25 -27.70 -7.85
C ASN A 286 1.89 -29.20 -7.80
N GLY A 287 0.82 -29.60 -8.51
CA GLY A 287 0.36 -30.99 -8.54
C GLY A 287 -0.22 -31.48 -7.21
N GLY A 288 -0.71 -30.56 -6.37
CA GLY A 288 -1.31 -30.87 -5.08
C GLY A 288 -0.32 -31.18 -3.95
N LYS A 289 0.97 -30.97 -4.19
CA LYS A 289 2.03 -31.15 -3.19
C LYS A 289 2.36 -29.82 -2.49
N PRO A 290 2.41 -29.78 -1.15
CA PRO A 290 2.90 -28.61 -0.43
C PRO A 290 4.35 -28.28 -0.79
N LYS A 291 4.63 -26.99 -0.97
CA LYS A 291 6.02 -26.50 -1.04
C LYS A 291 6.67 -26.67 0.33
N VAL A 292 7.77 -27.41 0.42
CA VAL A 292 8.55 -27.54 1.65
C VAL A 292 9.50 -26.35 1.73
N ILE A 293 9.28 -25.46 2.70
CA ILE A 293 10.12 -24.28 2.92
C ILE A 293 11.25 -24.66 3.87
N THR A 294 12.48 -24.60 3.39
CA THR A 294 13.66 -25.17 4.08
C THR A 294 14.54 -24.13 4.76
N SER A 295 14.36 -22.86 4.44
CA SER A 295 15.17 -21.77 4.99
C SER A 295 14.32 -20.52 5.27
N ARG A 296 14.86 -19.65 6.13
CA ARG A 296 14.26 -18.34 6.42
C ARG A 296 14.10 -17.50 5.16
N ASP A 297 15.11 -17.44 4.30
CA ASP A 297 15.05 -16.59 3.11
C ASP A 297 13.99 -17.08 2.12
N GLU A 298 13.81 -18.39 2.01
CA GLU A 298 12.73 -19.00 1.24
C GLU A 298 11.36 -18.69 1.84
N PHE A 299 11.24 -18.70 3.17
CA PHE A 299 10.02 -18.28 3.88
C PHE A 299 9.71 -16.81 3.63
N VAL A 300 10.72 -15.94 3.74
CA VAL A 300 10.59 -14.50 3.49
C VAL A 300 10.07 -14.25 2.07
N GLU A 301 10.67 -14.90 1.07
CA GLU A 301 10.20 -14.81 -0.31
C GLU A 301 8.76 -15.31 -0.45
N PHE A 302 8.44 -16.46 0.16
CA PHE A 302 7.09 -17.01 0.15
C PHE A 302 6.06 -16.05 0.78
N MET A 303 6.44 -15.32 1.81
CA MET A 303 5.59 -14.35 2.51
C MET A 303 5.60 -12.95 1.87
N GLY A 304 6.10 -12.82 0.62
CA GLY A 304 6.04 -11.57 -0.15
C GLY A 304 7.30 -10.69 -0.07
N GLY A 305 8.35 -11.14 0.63
CA GLY A 305 9.61 -10.43 0.78
C GLY A 305 9.42 -9.00 1.30
N LYS A 306 10.23 -8.05 0.81
CA LYS A 306 10.20 -6.64 1.24
C LYS A 306 8.85 -5.93 1.04
N ASP A 307 7.95 -6.47 0.21
CA ASP A 307 6.60 -5.92 0.03
C ASP A 307 5.68 -6.23 1.22
N ASN A 308 6.07 -7.18 2.09
CA ASN A 308 5.40 -7.50 3.34
C ASN A 308 6.30 -7.12 4.53
N GLY A 309 5.96 -6.05 5.24
CA GLY A 309 6.71 -5.58 6.41
C GLY A 309 6.88 -6.62 7.53
N TYR A 310 6.10 -7.72 7.52
CA TYR A 310 6.18 -8.78 8.52
C TYR A 310 7.01 -10.00 8.09
N SER A 311 7.45 -10.11 6.82
CA SER A 311 8.05 -11.36 6.31
C SER A 311 9.35 -11.73 7.02
N GLU A 312 10.23 -10.75 7.23
CA GLU A 312 11.53 -10.95 7.90
C GLU A 312 11.34 -11.37 9.35
N TRP A 313 10.59 -10.60 10.13
CA TRP A 313 10.25 -10.90 11.52
C TRP A 313 9.62 -12.29 11.67
N TYR A 314 8.62 -12.61 10.85
CA TYR A 314 7.96 -13.90 10.92
C TYR A 314 8.92 -15.04 10.51
N GLY A 315 9.87 -14.77 9.61
CA GLY A 315 10.93 -15.72 9.30
C GLY A 315 11.81 -16.04 10.51
N TYR A 316 12.15 -15.04 11.33
CA TYR A 316 12.89 -15.27 12.58
C TYR A 316 12.08 -16.10 13.58
N LEU A 317 10.76 -15.92 13.67
CA LEU A 317 9.93 -16.76 14.54
C LEU A 317 9.94 -18.23 14.10
N VAL A 318 9.80 -18.47 12.80
CA VAL A 318 9.66 -19.84 12.25
C VAL A 318 11.00 -20.58 12.22
N PHE A 319 12.10 -19.89 11.92
CA PHE A 319 13.43 -20.49 11.73
C PHE A 319 14.46 -20.10 12.82
N GLY A 320 14.06 -19.36 13.84
CA GLY A 320 14.95 -18.92 14.91
C GLY A 320 15.19 -19.99 15.97
N HIS A 321 16.45 -20.17 16.39
CA HIS A 321 16.85 -21.07 17.48
C HIS A 321 17.15 -20.34 18.80
N GLU A 322 17.19 -19.00 18.76
CA GLU A 322 17.53 -18.10 19.88
C GLU A 322 16.29 -17.43 20.50
N ASN A 323 15.12 -17.99 20.22
CA ASN A 323 13.84 -17.53 20.72
C ASN A 323 13.72 -17.82 22.23
N SER A 324 13.35 -16.82 23.03
CA SER A 324 12.88 -17.06 24.41
C SER A 324 11.38 -17.31 24.43
N PHE A 325 10.95 -17.98 25.50
CA PHE A 325 9.55 -18.28 25.77
C PHE A 325 9.11 -17.58 27.04
N THR A 326 7.81 -17.53 27.30
CA THR A 326 7.30 -16.86 28.50
C THR A 326 6.33 -17.73 29.28
N SER A 327 6.37 -17.64 30.61
CA SER A 327 5.41 -18.28 31.51
C SER A 327 4.44 -17.25 32.11
N PRO A 328 3.12 -17.55 32.18
CA PRO A 328 2.11 -16.65 32.77
C PRO A 328 2.04 -16.79 34.30
N ASP A 329 3.18 -16.76 35.00
CA ASP A 329 3.24 -17.07 36.43
C ASP A 329 2.51 -16.02 37.27
N LEU A 330 2.66 -14.73 36.93
CA LEU A 330 1.94 -13.65 37.58
C LEU A 330 0.43 -13.82 37.42
N MET A 331 -0.06 -13.99 36.18
CA MET A 331 -1.49 -14.16 35.92
C MET A 331 -2.05 -15.41 36.63
N THR A 332 -1.30 -16.51 36.63
CA THR A 332 -1.67 -17.74 37.35
C THR A 332 -1.79 -17.48 38.86
N SER A 333 -0.84 -16.74 39.44
CA SER A 333 -0.86 -16.37 40.86
C SER A 333 -2.06 -15.47 41.23
N LEU A 334 -2.53 -14.66 40.27
CA LEU A 334 -3.73 -13.82 40.39
C LEU A 334 -5.04 -14.58 40.12
N GLY A 335 -4.98 -15.89 39.90
CA GLY A 335 -6.14 -16.76 39.72
C GLY A 335 -6.68 -16.83 38.30
N PHE A 336 -5.94 -16.37 37.30
CA PHE A 336 -6.28 -16.59 35.89
C PHE A 336 -6.36 -18.09 35.58
N LYS A 337 -7.38 -18.49 34.82
CA LYS A 337 -7.58 -19.87 34.38
C LYS A 337 -7.67 -19.91 32.86
N HIS A 338 -6.69 -20.58 32.26
CA HIS A 338 -6.65 -20.83 30.83
C HIS A 338 -7.84 -21.69 30.38
N LYS A 339 -8.45 -21.34 29.24
CA LYS A 339 -9.63 -22.03 28.69
C LYS A 339 -9.37 -22.66 27.32
N ALA A 340 -8.47 -22.09 26.54
CA ALA A 340 -8.26 -22.52 25.17
C ALA A 340 -7.53 -23.87 25.07
N LYS A 341 -7.51 -24.42 23.86
CA LYS A 341 -6.90 -25.74 23.55
C LYS A 341 -5.65 -25.63 22.67
N GLY A 342 -5.20 -24.41 22.39
CA GLY A 342 -4.07 -24.13 21.49
C GLY A 342 -4.49 -23.73 20.08
N VAL A 343 -3.54 -23.08 19.38
CA VAL A 343 -3.73 -22.53 18.03
C VAL A 343 -4.07 -23.60 16.97
N ILE A 344 -3.53 -24.81 17.11
CA ILE A 344 -3.79 -25.91 16.17
C ILE A 344 -5.26 -26.34 16.22
N ASP A 345 -5.81 -26.49 17.44
CA ASP A 345 -7.23 -26.81 17.64
C ASP A 345 -8.12 -25.67 17.13
N SER A 346 -7.72 -24.41 17.32
CA SER A 346 -8.44 -23.24 16.77
C SER A 346 -8.54 -23.26 15.25
N ILE A 347 -7.48 -23.67 14.56
CA ILE A 347 -7.47 -23.77 13.09
C ILE A 347 -8.36 -24.93 12.63
N ILE A 348 -8.16 -26.13 13.18
CA ILE A 348 -8.78 -27.37 12.68
C ILE A 348 -10.23 -27.50 13.15
N ASN A 349 -10.48 -27.31 14.43
CA ASN A 349 -11.78 -27.53 15.07
C ASN A 349 -12.52 -26.21 15.32
N GLY A 350 -11.79 -25.13 15.65
CA GLY A 350 -12.34 -23.81 15.90
C GLY A 350 -12.75 -23.03 14.64
N LYS A 351 -12.38 -23.52 13.45
CA LYS A 351 -12.72 -22.92 12.14
C LYS A 351 -12.29 -21.45 12.02
N GLU A 352 -11.20 -21.07 12.67
CA GLU A 352 -10.68 -19.69 12.70
C GLU A 352 -10.52 -19.11 11.29
N LEU A 353 -10.07 -19.94 10.33
CA LEU A 353 -9.78 -19.53 8.96
C LEU A 353 -10.95 -19.68 8.00
N GLU A 354 -12.05 -20.32 8.41
CA GLU A 354 -13.13 -20.70 7.50
C GLU A 354 -13.79 -19.48 6.84
N GLY A 355 -13.98 -18.39 7.60
CA GLY A 355 -14.53 -17.14 7.07
C GLY A 355 -13.61 -16.48 6.03
N LEU A 356 -12.30 -16.47 6.29
CA LEU A 356 -11.29 -15.91 5.39
C LEU A 356 -11.23 -16.72 4.08
N ILE A 357 -11.07 -18.04 4.18
CA ILE A 357 -10.91 -18.92 3.03
C ILE A 357 -12.19 -18.93 2.18
N LYS A 358 -13.38 -18.96 2.80
CA LYS A 358 -14.65 -18.89 2.06
C LYS A 358 -14.85 -17.54 1.37
N LYS A 359 -14.38 -16.45 1.96
CA LYS A 359 -14.44 -15.13 1.33
C LYS A 359 -13.57 -15.10 0.07
N ASP A 360 -12.34 -15.57 0.18
CA ASP A 360 -11.41 -15.65 -0.96
C ASP A 360 -11.96 -16.58 -2.07
N LEU A 361 -12.54 -17.73 -1.70
CA LEU A 361 -13.25 -18.62 -2.63
C LEU A 361 -14.39 -17.91 -3.37
N LYS A 362 -15.22 -17.12 -2.69
CA LYS A 362 -16.33 -16.39 -3.32
C LYS A 362 -15.83 -15.33 -4.28
N GLU A 363 -14.80 -14.59 -3.92
CA GLU A 363 -14.17 -13.58 -4.78
C GLU A 363 -13.56 -14.24 -6.03
N ASN A 364 -12.89 -15.39 -5.86
CA ASN A 364 -12.33 -16.18 -6.97
C ASN A 364 -13.41 -16.84 -7.86
N VAL A 365 -14.53 -17.33 -7.29
CA VAL A 365 -15.66 -17.86 -8.07
C VAL A 365 -16.39 -16.75 -8.81
N HIS A 366 -16.51 -15.54 -8.25
CA HIS A 366 -17.10 -14.41 -8.95
C HIS A 366 -16.26 -14.05 -10.17
N MET A 367 -14.93 -13.97 -10.01
CA MET A 367 -13.97 -13.77 -11.11
C MET A 367 -13.99 -14.90 -12.15
N ALA A 368 -14.11 -16.17 -11.72
CA ALA A 368 -14.23 -17.33 -12.61
C ALA A 368 -15.60 -17.43 -13.30
N SER A 369 -16.67 -16.91 -12.69
CA SER A 369 -18.01 -16.86 -13.26
C SER A 369 -18.14 -15.74 -14.30
N LEU A 370 -17.42 -14.64 -14.10
CA LEU A 370 -17.24 -13.57 -15.10
C LEU A 370 -16.44 -14.08 -16.30
N SER A 371 -15.40 -14.91 -16.08
CA SER A 371 -14.64 -15.52 -17.19
C SER A 371 -15.38 -16.68 -17.89
N ARG A 372 -16.23 -17.44 -17.19
CA ARG A 372 -17.07 -18.51 -17.81
C ARG A 372 -18.31 -17.99 -18.53
N ARG A 373 -18.87 -16.83 -18.15
CA ARG A 373 -19.94 -16.17 -18.94
C ARG A 373 -19.43 -15.57 -20.25
N MET A 374 -18.12 -15.39 -20.41
CA MET A 374 -17.48 -14.94 -21.66
C MET A 374 -17.24 -16.06 -22.69
N THR A 375 -17.46 -17.34 -22.36
CA THR A 375 -17.14 -18.47 -23.26
C THR A 375 -18.33 -19.22 -23.87
N TRP A 376 -19.56 -18.70 -23.78
CA TRP A 376 -20.72 -19.27 -24.48
C TRP A 376 -21.58 -18.21 -25.19
N ARG A 377 -21.24 -17.92 -26.46
CA ARG A 377 -22.14 -17.85 -27.66
C ARG A 377 -21.47 -17.07 -28.80
N VAL A 378 -20.72 -17.78 -29.63
CA VAL A 378 -20.65 -17.51 -31.08
C VAL A 378 -21.16 -18.76 -31.77
N GLN A 379 -22.47 -18.81 -31.96
CA GLN A 379 -23.07 -19.65 -33.00
C GLN A 379 -24.36 -18.97 -33.42
N VAL A 380 -24.32 -18.38 -34.61
CA VAL A 380 -25.46 -17.78 -35.29
C VAL A 380 -26.20 -18.88 -36.04
N PRO A 381 -27.53 -18.99 -35.88
CA PRO A 381 -28.40 -19.43 -36.96
C PRO A 381 -29.45 -18.36 -37.31
N PRO A 382 -30.10 -18.46 -38.48
CA PRO A 382 -30.57 -17.31 -39.24
C PRO A 382 -31.93 -16.76 -38.77
N ARG A 383 -32.18 -15.53 -39.22
CA ARG A 383 -33.39 -14.71 -39.01
C ARG A 383 -34.69 -15.51 -39.07
N SER A 384 -35.52 -15.36 -38.03
CA SER A 384 -36.98 -15.26 -38.19
C SER A 384 -37.60 -14.41 -37.08
N THR A 385 -38.65 -13.71 -37.46
CA THR A 385 -39.42 -12.67 -36.77
C THR A 385 -40.25 -13.20 -35.60
N THR A 386 -40.21 -12.56 -34.42
CA THR A 386 -41.41 -12.11 -33.68
C THR A 386 -41.09 -11.30 -32.43
N THR A 387 -41.79 -10.17 -32.32
CA THR A 387 -42.00 -9.29 -31.18
C THR A 387 -42.59 -10.06 -29.99
N THR A 388 -42.10 -9.86 -28.76
CA THR A 388 -42.81 -9.87 -27.43
C THR A 388 -41.83 -10.25 -26.31
N ALA A 389 -40.99 -9.31 -25.85
CA ALA A 389 -40.22 -9.47 -24.60
C ALA A 389 -39.81 -8.14 -23.93
N CYS A 390 -40.40 -7.00 -24.33
CA CYS A 390 -40.03 -5.67 -23.81
C CYS A 390 -41.14 -5.01 -22.96
N THR A 391 -42.23 -5.70 -22.66
CA THR A 391 -43.41 -5.09 -22.01
C THR A 391 -43.58 -5.42 -20.52
N GLN A 392 -42.81 -6.35 -19.94
CA GLN A 392 -42.94 -6.71 -18.52
C GLN A 392 -41.99 -5.96 -17.56
N ALA A 393 -40.87 -5.42 -18.04
CA ALA A 393 -39.94 -4.67 -17.18
C ALA A 393 -40.38 -3.22 -16.91
N SER A 394 -41.22 -2.64 -17.78
CA SER A 394 -41.70 -1.25 -17.63
C SER A 394 -42.93 -1.12 -16.71
N GLN A 395 -43.75 -2.18 -16.60
CA GLN A 395 -44.93 -2.19 -15.72
C GLN A 395 -44.59 -2.32 -14.23
N LEU A 396 -43.50 -3.00 -13.87
CA LEU A 396 -43.08 -3.14 -12.47
C LEU A 396 -42.50 -1.84 -11.88
N LEU A 397 -41.87 -0.99 -12.70
CA LEU A 397 -41.29 0.28 -12.26
C LEU A 397 -42.37 1.37 -12.04
N GLN A 398 -43.44 1.36 -12.83
CA GLN A 398 -44.57 2.29 -12.64
C GLN A 398 -45.45 1.94 -11.43
N LEU A 399 -45.61 0.65 -11.10
CA LEU A 399 -46.33 0.21 -9.89
C LEU A 399 -45.59 0.56 -8.59
N GLN A 400 -44.25 0.64 -8.64
CA GLN A 400 -43.43 1.03 -7.48
C GLN A 400 -43.49 2.54 -7.21
N LEU A 401 -43.54 3.37 -8.26
CA LEU A 401 -43.68 4.83 -8.14
C LEU A 401 -45.09 5.28 -7.70
N GLN A 402 -46.14 4.52 -8.01
CA GLN A 402 -47.49 4.78 -7.49
C GLN A 402 -47.65 4.44 -6.00
N ARG A 403 -46.86 3.50 -5.46
CA ARG A 403 -46.83 3.18 -4.01
C ARG A 403 -46.24 4.32 -3.17
N TYR A 404 -45.22 5.03 -3.67
CA TYR A 404 -44.63 6.17 -2.96
C TYR A 404 -45.53 7.40 -2.91
N ARG A 405 -46.42 7.60 -3.90
CA ARG A 405 -47.40 8.69 -3.89
C ARG A 405 -48.61 8.46 -2.95
N ARG A 406 -48.86 7.22 -2.53
CA ARG A 406 -49.92 6.89 -1.55
C ARG A 406 -49.44 6.97 -0.09
N ALA A 407 -48.14 7.14 0.16
CA ALA A 407 -47.56 7.11 1.50
C ALA A 407 -47.42 8.49 2.19
N GLY A 408 -47.85 9.59 1.55
CA GLY A 408 -48.15 10.85 2.25
C GLY A 408 -47.02 11.51 3.05
N ILE A 409 -45.76 11.46 2.60
CA ILE A 409 -44.66 12.18 3.26
C ILE A 409 -44.34 13.46 2.46
N ILE A 410 -44.68 14.61 3.05
CA ILE A 410 -44.42 15.96 2.57
C ILE A 410 -43.39 16.60 3.51
N PHE A 411 -42.34 17.24 2.98
CA PHE A 411 -41.58 18.27 3.70
C PHE A 411 -41.62 19.60 2.93
N PRO A 412 -41.76 20.75 3.62
CA PRO A 412 -42.24 21.98 3.03
C PRO A 412 -41.12 22.86 2.45
N ALA A 413 -41.38 23.44 1.28
CA ALA A 413 -40.65 24.57 0.74
C ALA A 413 -41.19 25.87 1.35
N ARG A 414 -40.30 26.75 1.84
CA ARG A 414 -40.63 28.15 2.14
C ARG A 414 -39.98 29.04 1.08
N SER A 415 -40.83 29.62 0.25
CA SER A 415 -40.57 30.84 -0.50
C SER A 415 -41.08 32.03 0.30
N ALA A 416 -40.36 33.15 0.23
CA ALA A 416 -40.91 34.48 0.47
C ALA A 416 -40.21 35.43 -0.49
N GLY A 417 -41.00 36.10 -1.34
CA GLY A 417 -40.52 37.02 -2.36
C GLY A 417 -40.83 38.49 -2.03
N ILE A 418 -40.12 39.34 -2.78
CA ILE A 418 -40.53 40.62 -3.40
C ILE A 418 -40.84 41.82 -2.47
N SER A 419 -40.05 42.89 -2.62
CA SER A 419 -40.57 44.19 -3.08
C SER A 419 -39.47 45.15 -3.53
N THR A 420 -39.78 45.88 -4.61
CA THR A 420 -39.00 46.84 -5.40
C THR A 420 -39.16 48.29 -4.91
N THR A 421 -38.12 49.15 -5.02
CA THR A 421 -38.21 50.51 -5.62
C THR A 421 -36.84 51.23 -5.73
N THR A 422 -36.49 51.60 -6.97
CA THR A 422 -35.83 52.84 -7.48
C THR A 422 -34.56 53.43 -6.83
N SER A 423 -33.43 53.49 -7.56
CA SER A 423 -33.01 54.65 -8.41
C SER A 423 -31.51 54.67 -8.77
N SER A 424 -31.26 54.93 -10.06
CA SER A 424 -30.12 55.61 -10.73
C SER A 424 -28.64 55.27 -10.48
N ASN A 425 -27.98 54.91 -11.59
CA ASN A 425 -26.63 55.25 -12.06
C ASN A 425 -25.41 54.97 -11.17
N SER A 426 -24.57 54.02 -11.60
CA SER A 426 -23.31 54.27 -12.33
C SER A 426 -22.33 53.09 -12.20
N SER A 427 -21.69 52.77 -13.34
CA SER A 427 -20.45 52.02 -13.54
C SER A 427 -19.76 51.35 -12.33
N SER A 428 -19.75 50.01 -12.31
CA SER A 428 -18.80 49.16 -11.57
C SER A 428 -18.54 47.91 -12.42
N GLY A 429 -17.31 47.59 -12.82
CA GLY A 429 -16.30 47.07 -11.91
C GLY A 429 -16.64 45.61 -11.62
N SER A 430 -16.11 44.69 -12.43
CA SER A 430 -16.28 43.25 -12.23
C SER A 430 -15.57 42.83 -10.94
N SER A 431 -16.33 42.74 -9.85
CA SER A 431 -15.89 42.12 -8.61
C SER A 431 -15.97 40.61 -8.77
N SER A 432 -14.82 39.98 -9.03
CA SER A 432 -14.62 38.56 -8.77
C SER A 432 -14.53 38.37 -7.26
N THR A 433 -15.56 37.79 -6.65
CA THR A 433 -15.49 37.33 -5.26
C THR A 433 -14.56 36.12 -5.19
N ILE A 434 -13.27 36.38 -5.11
CA ILE A 434 -12.27 35.38 -4.70
C ILE A 434 -12.54 35.12 -3.22
N SER A 435 -13.09 33.95 -2.92
CA SER A 435 -13.14 33.42 -1.57
C SER A 435 -11.70 33.19 -1.10
N THR A 436 -11.18 34.13 -0.32
CA THR A 436 -9.88 34.04 0.36
C THR A 436 -9.95 32.96 1.44
N SER A 437 -9.68 31.72 1.07
CA SER A 437 -9.14 30.71 1.99
C SER A 437 -7.63 30.89 2.03
N THR A 438 -7.11 31.42 3.14
CA THR A 438 -5.66 31.53 3.42
C THR A 438 -4.98 30.18 3.70
N ALA A 439 -5.71 29.07 3.61
CA ALA A 439 -5.15 27.73 3.78
C ALA A 439 -4.52 27.23 2.47
N SER A 440 -3.27 26.78 2.56
CA SER A 440 -2.56 26.04 1.50
C SER A 440 -3.39 24.86 1.00
N TRP A 441 -3.31 24.55 -0.29
CA TRP A 441 -4.05 23.43 -0.90
C TRP A 441 -3.78 22.09 -0.22
N HIS A 442 -2.57 21.92 0.34
CA HIS A 442 -2.19 20.75 1.14
C HIS A 442 -3.12 20.53 2.33
N ALA A 443 -3.48 21.60 3.04
CA ALA A 443 -4.41 21.53 4.17
C ALA A 443 -5.85 21.36 3.69
N GLN A 444 -6.23 22.06 2.60
CA GLN A 444 -7.58 21.96 2.02
C GLN A 444 -7.90 20.53 1.57
N ALA A 445 -6.92 19.78 1.06
CA ALA A 445 -7.11 18.41 0.60
C ALA A 445 -7.71 17.49 1.67
N SER A 446 -7.31 17.68 2.93
CA SER A 446 -7.71 16.85 4.07
C SER A 446 -9.01 17.29 4.75
N LEU A 447 -9.55 18.47 4.42
CA LEU A 447 -10.74 19.00 5.10
C LEU A 447 -11.98 18.14 4.79
N PRO A 448 -12.82 17.81 5.80
CA PRO A 448 -14.08 17.08 5.59
C PRO A 448 -15.09 17.81 4.68
N SER A 449 -14.97 19.13 4.57
CA SER A 449 -15.79 19.96 3.68
C SER A 449 -15.35 19.89 2.21
N SER A 450 -14.12 19.45 1.93
CA SER A 450 -13.57 19.34 0.58
C SER A 450 -13.99 18.00 -0.04
N ARG A 451 -15.28 17.84 -0.38
CA ARG A 451 -15.83 16.57 -0.88
C ARG A 451 -15.50 16.35 -2.34
N VAL A 452 -15.52 17.40 -3.15
CA VAL A 452 -15.16 17.37 -4.59
C VAL A 452 -14.00 18.32 -4.80
N GLN A 453 -12.88 17.81 -5.31
CA GLN A 453 -11.64 18.58 -5.43
C GLN A 453 -11.05 18.45 -6.83
N VAL A 454 -10.53 19.55 -7.39
CA VAL A 454 -9.88 19.59 -8.70
C VAL A 454 -8.54 20.31 -8.56
N TYR A 455 -7.48 19.65 -9.02
CA TYR A 455 -6.12 20.19 -9.01
C TYR A 455 -5.53 20.12 -10.42
N THR A 456 -4.93 21.21 -10.89
CA THR A 456 -4.20 21.24 -12.17
C THR A 456 -2.75 21.63 -11.91
N SER A 457 -1.80 20.78 -12.30
CA SER A 457 -0.38 21.10 -12.16
C SER A 457 0.17 21.81 -13.39
N ARG A 458 0.82 22.96 -13.18
CA ARG A 458 1.65 23.61 -14.21
C ARG A 458 3.08 23.05 -14.25
N SER A 459 3.47 22.23 -13.28
CA SER A 459 4.78 21.57 -13.29
C SER A 459 4.85 20.56 -14.42
N ARG A 460 5.97 20.58 -15.15
CA ARG A 460 6.30 19.57 -16.15
C ARG A 460 7.19 18.45 -15.61
N ASP A 461 7.59 18.52 -14.34
CA ASP A 461 8.45 17.50 -13.74
C ASP A 461 7.61 16.24 -13.38
N PRO A 462 7.91 15.07 -13.98
CA PRO A 462 7.15 13.85 -13.72
C PRO A 462 7.27 13.35 -12.28
N CYS A 463 8.44 13.50 -11.64
CA CYS A 463 8.65 13.10 -10.25
C CYS A 463 7.88 14.01 -9.30
N LEU A 464 7.80 15.31 -9.60
CA LEU A 464 7.04 16.26 -8.81
C LEU A 464 5.53 16.00 -8.91
N ASN A 465 5.02 15.80 -10.12
CA ASN A 465 3.62 15.48 -10.36
C ASN A 465 3.21 14.15 -9.70
N LEU A 466 4.01 13.09 -9.83
CA LEU A 466 3.74 11.80 -9.17
C LEU A 466 3.86 11.88 -7.63
N SER A 467 4.65 12.82 -7.10
CA SER A 467 4.73 13.07 -5.66
C SER A 467 3.50 13.80 -5.14
N ALA A 468 2.99 14.80 -5.89
CA ALA A 468 1.73 15.46 -5.58
C ALA A 468 0.52 14.50 -5.70
N GLU A 469 0.47 13.66 -6.74
CA GLU A 469 -0.54 12.60 -6.88
C GLU A 469 -0.55 11.67 -5.67
N HIS A 470 0.64 11.24 -5.23
CA HIS A 470 0.76 10.38 -4.07
C HIS A 470 0.34 11.08 -2.77
N PHE A 471 0.71 12.35 -2.59
CA PHE A 471 0.27 13.16 -1.47
C PHE A 471 -1.26 13.26 -1.41
N LEU A 472 -1.91 13.56 -2.54
CA LEU A 472 -3.37 13.60 -2.63
C LEU A 472 -4.00 12.24 -2.28
N LEU A 473 -3.41 11.13 -2.75
CA LEU A 473 -3.90 9.78 -2.44
C LEU A 473 -3.81 9.44 -0.95
N GLN A 474 -2.77 9.90 -0.25
CA GLN A 474 -2.55 9.60 1.16
C GLN A 474 -3.32 10.53 2.10
N ASN A 475 -3.46 11.81 1.73
CA ASN A 475 -3.87 12.85 2.69
C ASN A 475 -5.25 13.45 2.40
N SER A 476 -5.80 13.31 1.19
CA SER A 476 -7.14 13.85 0.96
C SER A 476 -8.19 13.11 1.81
N HIS A 477 -9.27 13.81 2.19
CA HIS A 477 -10.28 13.26 3.10
C HIS A 477 -10.82 11.90 2.59
N PRO A 478 -11.04 10.87 3.44
CA PRO A 478 -11.44 9.52 3.03
C PRO A 478 -12.65 9.44 2.10
N ASP A 479 -13.62 10.31 2.33
CA ASP A 479 -14.88 10.37 1.56
C ASP A 479 -14.83 11.32 0.36
N SER A 480 -13.70 11.98 0.12
CA SER A 480 -13.56 12.94 -0.99
C SER A 480 -13.31 12.24 -2.33
N THR A 481 -13.75 12.90 -3.40
CA THR A 481 -13.36 12.57 -4.76
C THR A 481 -12.49 13.68 -5.32
N VAL A 482 -11.32 13.32 -5.83
CA VAL A 482 -10.29 14.25 -6.30
C VAL A 482 -9.98 13.99 -7.76
N LEU A 483 -9.97 15.02 -8.59
CA LEU A 483 -9.39 15.01 -9.93
C LEU A 483 -8.06 15.76 -9.91
N PHE A 484 -7.01 15.15 -10.45
CA PHE A 484 -5.71 15.78 -10.65
C PHE A 484 -5.28 15.66 -12.11
N LEU A 485 -4.93 16.79 -12.74
CA LEU A 485 -4.57 16.89 -14.14
C LEU A 485 -3.17 17.47 -14.29
N TYR A 486 -2.34 16.87 -15.13
CA TYR A 486 -0.96 17.32 -15.35
C TYR A 486 -0.38 16.81 -16.66
N ALA A 487 0.66 17.49 -17.18
CA ALA A 487 1.43 17.02 -18.33
C ALA A 487 2.91 17.10 -18.00
N ASN A 488 3.71 16.15 -18.49
CA ASN A 488 5.13 16.06 -18.14
C ASN A 488 6.02 16.47 -19.30
N ASP A 489 7.25 16.86 -18.98
CA ASP A 489 8.37 16.88 -19.90
C ASP A 489 8.68 15.46 -20.40
N PRO A 490 9.41 15.32 -21.52
CA PRO A 490 9.73 14.03 -22.12
C PRO A 490 10.25 13.00 -21.11
N CYS A 491 9.48 11.94 -20.88
CA CYS A 491 9.84 10.86 -19.96
C CYS A 491 9.21 9.52 -20.35
N VAL A 492 9.85 8.43 -19.92
CA VAL A 492 9.27 7.10 -19.92
C VAL A 492 8.88 6.74 -18.50
N VAL A 493 7.61 6.41 -18.29
CA VAL A 493 7.07 6.00 -16.98
C VAL A 493 6.79 4.50 -16.98
N ILE A 494 7.56 3.74 -16.19
CA ILE A 494 7.39 2.30 -15.99
C ILE A 494 6.55 1.99 -14.76
N GLY A 495 5.84 0.87 -14.78
CA GLY A 495 5.03 0.40 -13.64
C GLY A 495 5.86 -0.08 -12.46
N ARG A 496 5.25 -0.14 -11.27
CA ARG A 496 5.89 -0.49 -9.99
C ARG A 496 6.77 -1.75 -10.03
N ASN A 497 6.33 -2.79 -10.75
CA ASN A 497 6.95 -4.12 -10.80
C ASN A 497 7.54 -4.46 -12.18
N GLN A 498 7.81 -3.47 -13.02
CA GLN A 498 8.39 -3.69 -14.34
C GLN A 498 9.92 -3.72 -14.31
N ASN A 499 10.51 -4.35 -15.33
CA ASN A 499 11.95 -4.37 -15.53
C ASN A 499 12.37 -3.32 -16.58
N PRO A 500 13.12 -2.27 -16.23
CA PRO A 500 13.49 -1.21 -17.17
C PRO A 500 14.32 -1.72 -18.35
N TRP A 501 15.16 -2.75 -18.13
CA TRP A 501 15.96 -3.38 -19.19
C TRP A 501 15.13 -4.26 -20.13
N LEU A 502 13.94 -4.69 -19.72
CA LEU A 502 13.03 -5.43 -20.60
C LEU A 502 12.12 -4.48 -21.39
N GLU A 503 11.69 -3.39 -20.75
CA GLU A 503 10.62 -2.54 -21.25
C GLU A 503 11.10 -1.33 -22.07
N VAL A 504 12.34 -0.85 -21.83
CA VAL A 504 12.80 0.45 -22.32
C VAL A 504 14.11 0.33 -23.06
N ASN A 505 14.25 1.04 -24.18
CA ASN A 505 15.52 1.23 -24.85
C ASN A 505 16.37 2.27 -24.09
N LEU A 506 17.01 1.83 -23.01
CA LEU A 506 17.80 2.70 -22.13
C LEU A 506 18.96 3.37 -22.87
N GLY A 507 19.61 2.68 -23.80
CA GLY A 507 20.68 3.25 -24.64
C GLY A 507 20.22 4.41 -25.52
N LEU A 508 19.00 4.32 -26.08
CA LEU A 508 18.39 5.40 -26.85
C LEU A 508 17.93 6.56 -25.96
N LEU A 509 17.36 6.26 -24.79
CA LEU A 509 16.76 7.25 -23.88
C LEU A 509 17.73 8.39 -23.54
N GLY A 510 18.98 8.06 -23.19
CA GLY A 510 20.01 9.05 -22.83
C GLY A 510 20.52 9.92 -23.99
N ARG A 511 20.26 9.53 -25.25
CA ARG A 511 20.69 10.25 -26.47
C ARG A 511 19.53 10.88 -27.23
N PHE A 512 18.30 10.51 -26.89
CA PHE A 512 17.12 10.96 -27.59
C PHE A 512 16.86 12.44 -27.31
N ARG A 513 16.69 13.21 -28.38
CA ARG A 513 16.25 14.60 -28.32
C ARG A 513 14.79 14.66 -28.70
N ALA A 514 13.93 14.88 -27.70
CA ALA A 514 12.50 14.99 -27.92
C ALA A 514 12.18 16.30 -28.64
N LYS A 515 11.24 16.22 -29.59
CA LYS A 515 10.73 17.36 -30.35
C LYS A 515 9.82 18.21 -29.46
N GLY A 516 9.94 19.53 -29.56
CA GLY A 516 9.02 20.48 -28.93
C GLY A 516 7.73 20.67 -29.72
N LYS A 517 6.68 21.23 -29.10
CA LYS A 517 5.49 21.72 -29.82
C LYS A 517 5.90 22.96 -30.64
N GLY A 518 6.11 22.79 -31.95
CA GLY A 518 6.44 23.88 -32.89
C GLY A 518 7.56 23.58 -33.90
N GLU A 519 8.32 22.50 -33.73
CA GLU A 519 9.37 22.09 -34.68
C GLU A 519 8.77 21.15 -35.74
N GLY A 520 8.01 21.74 -36.67
CA GLY A 520 7.61 21.10 -37.92
C GLY A 520 8.77 21.06 -38.92
N GLU A 521 8.79 20.02 -39.76
CA GLU A 521 9.81 19.67 -40.76
C GLU A 521 10.47 20.87 -41.48
N GLY A 522 11.78 21.01 -41.30
CA GLY A 522 12.65 21.86 -42.11
C GLY A 522 13.81 21.01 -42.64
N ASP A 523 13.95 21.03 -43.96
CA ASP A 523 14.88 20.27 -44.78
C ASP A 523 16.36 20.49 -44.42
N SER A 524 17.16 19.49 -44.81
CA SER A 524 18.59 19.31 -44.63
C SER A 524 19.49 20.39 -45.26
N THR A 525 20.77 20.38 -44.83
CA THR A 525 21.98 21.06 -45.35
C THR A 525 22.29 22.51 -44.94
N SER A 526 23.30 22.69 -44.06
CA SER A 526 24.56 23.42 -44.38
C SER A 526 25.52 23.47 -43.18
N THR A 527 26.80 23.26 -43.48
CA THR A 527 27.97 23.41 -42.60
C THR A 527 28.36 24.88 -42.47
N SER A 528 28.55 25.42 -41.25
CA SER A 528 29.55 26.50 -41.02
C SER A 528 29.80 26.78 -39.54
N THR A 529 31.09 26.81 -39.20
CA THR A 529 31.71 27.30 -37.97
C THR A 529 31.52 28.81 -37.79
N SER A 530 31.11 29.28 -36.61
CA SER A 530 31.59 30.56 -36.06
C SER A 530 31.27 30.72 -34.57
N THR A 531 32.26 31.24 -33.86
CA THR A 531 32.26 31.59 -32.44
C THR A 531 31.68 32.98 -32.27
N SER A 532 30.67 33.15 -31.41
CA SER A 532 30.41 34.45 -30.76
C SER A 532 29.65 34.29 -29.44
N THR A 533 30.09 35.07 -28.48
CA THR A 533 29.66 35.12 -27.09
C THR A 533 28.49 36.11 -26.97
N SER A 534 27.31 35.65 -26.58
CA SER A 534 26.27 36.53 -26.04
C SER A 534 25.29 35.78 -25.13
N THR A 535 25.14 36.36 -23.94
CA THR A 535 24.23 36.03 -22.84
C THR A 535 22.79 35.74 -23.31
N SER A 536 22.30 34.51 -23.11
CA SER A 536 20.87 34.19 -23.22
C SER A 536 20.50 32.99 -22.35
N THR A 537 19.30 33.08 -21.79
CA THR A 537 18.61 32.18 -20.86
C THR A 537 18.69 30.72 -21.32
N SER A 538 19.25 29.85 -20.47
CA SER A 538 19.43 28.43 -20.76
C SER A 538 18.10 27.67 -20.83
N THR A 539 17.50 27.56 -22.01
CA THR A 539 16.59 26.45 -22.32
C THR A 539 17.43 25.18 -22.41
N SER A 540 17.64 24.52 -21.27
CA SER A 540 18.29 23.21 -21.22
C SER A 540 17.47 22.22 -22.04
N THR A 541 18.01 21.76 -23.17
CA THR A 541 17.46 20.62 -23.90
C THR A 541 17.60 19.37 -23.03
N SER A 542 16.60 19.10 -22.19
CA SER A 542 16.56 17.97 -21.27
C SER A 542 16.33 16.67 -22.05
N GLY A 543 17.20 15.68 -21.86
CA GLY A 543 17.00 14.32 -22.37
C GLY A 543 15.75 13.68 -21.77
N VAL A 544 15.30 12.56 -22.34
CA VAL A 544 14.13 11.82 -21.83
C VAL A 544 14.49 11.17 -20.49
N SER A 545 13.69 11.42 -19.45
CA SER A 545 13.92 10.81 -18.13
C SER A 545 13.24 9.45 -18.00
N LEU A 546 13.77 8.59 -17.12
CA LEU A 546 13.13 7.32 -16.75
C LEU A 546 12.53 7.43 -15.35
N VAL A 547 11.24 7.12 -15.21
CA VAL A 547 10.52 7.26 -13.95
C VAL A 547 9.76 5.98 -13.63
N ARG A 548 9.79 5.53 -12.37
CA ARG A 548 8.97 4.41 -11.89
C ARG A 548 7.80 4.91 -11.06
N ARG A 549 6.56 4.59 -11.45
CA ARG A 549 5.36 4.97 -10.67
C ARG A 549 5.03 3.95 -9.57
N ARG A 550 4.19 4.35 -8.60
CA ARG A 550 3.75 3.50 -7.46
C ARG A 550 2.60 2.54 -7.81
N SER A 551 1.91 2.77 -8.92
CA SER A 551 0.85 1.91 -9.48
C SER A 551 1.44 0.82 -10.39
N GLY A 552 0.65 -0.22 -10.67
CA GLY A 552 1.01 -1.28 -11.61
C GLY A 552 0.82 -0.86 -13.09
N GLY A 553 0.87 -1.83 -14.01
CA GLY A 553 0.65 -1.64 -15.45
C GLY A 553 1.94 -1.52 -16.27
N GLY A 554 1.80 -1.26 -17.57
CA GLY A 554 2.89 -1.21 -18.55
C GLY A 554 3.67 0.11 -18.60
N ALA A 555 4.70 0.15 -19.46
CA ALA A 555 5.53 1.32 -19.70
C ALA A 555 4.86 2.25 -20.72
N VAL A 556 4.93 3.57 -20.47
CA VAL A 556 4.34 4.60 -21.35
C VAL A 556 5.31 5.77 -21.52
N PHE A 557 5.18 6.49 -22.64
CA PHE A 557 5.93 7.71 -22.91
C PHE A 557 5.04 8.94 -22.69
N HIS A 558 5.57 9.96 -22.02
CA HIS A 558 4.92 11.25 -21.85
C HIS A 558 5.76 12.36 -22.47
N ASP A 559 5.08 13.39 -22.97
CA ASP A 559 5.65 14.69 -23.31
C ASP A 559 4.56 15.77 -23.18
N ALA A 560 4.85 16.98 -23.66
CA ALA A 560 3.91 18.09 -23.58
C ALA A 560 2.60 17.89 -24.37
N GLY A 561 2.54 16.93 -25.30
CA GLY A 561 1.36 16.53 -26.05
C GLY A 561 0.52 15.44 -25.39
N ASN A 562 0.96 14.93 -24.23
CA ASN A 562 0.25 13.92 -23.44
C ASN A 562 -0.26 14.54 -22.13
N VAL A 563 -1.57 14.51 -21.89
CA VAL A 563 -2.17 14.92 -20.61
C VAL A 563 -2.47 13.68 -19.77
N ASN A 564 -2.10 13.73 -18.50
CA ASN A 564 -2.41 12.71 -17.51
C ASN A 564 -3.59 13.18 -16.68
N TYR A 565 -4.47 12.24 -16.34
CA TYR A 565 -5.59 12.46 -15.43
C TYR A 565 -5.54 11.41 -14.31
N SER A 566 -5.86 11.84 -13.10
CA SER A 566 -5.88 10.99 -11.91
C SER A 566 -7.15 11.26 -11.13
N VAL A 567 -7.96 10.23 -10.92
CA VAL A 567 -9.15 10.30 -10.06
C VAL A 567 -8.94 9.46 -8.83
N ILE A 568 -9.02 10.10 -7.66
CA ILE A 568 -8.91 9.45 -6.35
C ILE A 568 -10.29 9.47 -5.70
N CYS A 569 -10.78 8.32 -5.26
CA CYS A 569 -12.12 8.18 -4.69
C CYS A 569 -12.15 7.17 -3.53
N PRO A 570 -13.26 7.12 -2.76
CA PRO A 570 -13.46 6.06 -1.78
C PRO A 570 -13.48 4.68 -2.46
N PRO A 571 -12.99 3.61 -1.81
CA PRO A 571 -12.95 2.27 -2.42
C PRO A 571 -14.32 1.75 -2.87
N ALA A 572 -15.39 2.10 -2.17
CA ALA A 572 -16.76 1.73 -2.53
C ALA A 572 -17.26 2.42 -3.83
N ALA A 573 -16.66 3.54 -4.22
CA ALA A 573 -17.01 4.28 -5.43
C ALA A 573 -16.11 3.92 -6.63
N PHE A 574 -15.06 3.13 -6.41
CA PHE A 574 -14.08 2.76 -7.40
C PHE A 574 -14.61 1.67 -8.34
N ASP A 575 -14.46 1.93 -9.63
CA ASP A 575 -14.68 0.98 -10.71
C ASP A 575 -13.66 1.28 -11.81
N ARG A 576 -13.19 0.26 -12.52
CA ARG A 576 -12.07 0.38 -13.47
C ARG A 576 -12.44 1.17 -14.72
N ASP A 577 -13.69 1.12 -15.14
CA ASP A 577 -14.14 1.79 -16.37
C ASP A 577 -14.73 3.16 -16.08
N ARG A 578 -15.28 3.37 -14.87
CA ARG A 578 -16.01 4.59 -14.50
C ARG A 578 -15.32 5.89 -14.91
N HIS A 579 -14.03 6.08 -14.61
CA HIS A 579 -13.32 7.33 -14.97
C HIS A 579 -12.69 7.28 -16.36
N ALA A 580 -12.47 6.10 -16.94
CA ALA A 580 -12.12 6.00 -18.37
C ALA A 580 -13.31 6.43 -19.25
N GLU A 581 -14.53 6.01 -18.88
CA GLU A 581 -15.78 6.43 -19.53
C GLU A 581 -16.06 7.93 -19.34
N MET A 582 -15.64 8.51 -18.21
CA MET A 582 -15.65 9.97 -18.02
C MET A 582 -14.80 10.67 -19.08
N VAL A 583 -13.58 10.19 -19.32
CA VAL A 583 -12.70 10.74 -20.34
C VAL A 583 -13.23 10.46 -21.75
N VAL A 584 -13.86 9.30 -22.01
CA VAL A 584 -14.54 9.01 -23.28
C VAL A 584 -15.64 10.04 -23.57
N ARG A 585 -16.47 10.38 -22.58
CA ARG A 585 -17.51 11.41 -22.76
C ARG A 585 -16.91 12.78 -23.07
N ALA A 586 -15.84 13.16 -22.38
CA ALA A 586 -15.10 14.39 -22.67
C ALA A 586 -14.55 14.41 -24.10
N LEU A 587 -13.92 13.32 -24.55
CA LEU A 587 -13.38 13.17 -25.90
C LEU A 587 -14.48 13.24 -26.97
N ARG A 588 -15.63 12.57 -26.75
CA ARG A 588 -16.78 12.63 -27.65
C ARG A 588 -17.38 14.03 -27.73
N GLY A 589 -17.47 14.74 -26.61
CA GLY A 589 -17.90 16.13 -26.55
C GLY A 589 -16.98 17.08 -27.34
N LEU A 590 -15.70 16.73 -27.47
CA LEU A 590 -14.70 17.45 -28.28
C LEU A 590 -14.62 16.97 -29.74
N GLY A 591 -15.53 16.09 -30.18
CA GLY A 591 -15.60 15.64 -31.58
C GLY A 591 -14.91 14.31 -31.89
N VAL A 592 -14.34 13.62 -30.89
CA VAL A 592 -13.72 12.27 -31.07
C VAL A 592 -14.79 11.19 -30.87
N GLY A 593 -15.74 11.12 -31.81
CA GLY A 593 -16.97 10.33 -31.69
C GLY A 593 -16.78 8.82 -31.49
N THR A 594 -15.69 8.25 -32.01
CA THR A 594 -15.40 6.80 -31.92
C THR A 594 -14.60 6.40 -30.67
N ALA A 595 -14.31 7.34 -29.75
CA ALA A 595 -13.67 7.01 -28.50
C ALA A 595 -14.52 6.01 -27.69
N ALA A 596 -13.90 4.96 -27.17
CA ALA A 596 -14.55 3.94 -26.33
C ALA A 596 -13.56 3.28 -25.37
N VAL A 597 -14.05 2.77 -24.25
CA VAL A 597 -13.26 1.91 -23.36
C VAL A 597 -13.29 0.47 -23.90
N ASN A 598 -12.12 -0.16 -24.01
CA ASN A 598 -12.02 -1.56 -24.41
C ASN A 598 -12.02 -2.52 -23.21
N GLU A 599 -12.00 -3.83 -23.47
CA GLU A 599 -12.00 -4.88 -22.42
C GLU A 599 -10.80 -4.83 -21.47
N ARG A 600 -9.73 -4.11 -21.84
CA ARG A 600 -8.54 -3.91 -21.01
C ARG A 600 -8.54 -2.59 -20.26
N HIS A 601 -9.66 -1.86 -20.28
CA HIS A 601 -9.83 -0.56 -19.64
C HIS A 601 -8.94 0.56 -20.25
N ASP A 602 -8.49 0.36 -21.49
CA ASP A 602 -7.82 1.39 -22.28
C ASP A 602 -8.88 2.19 -23.06
N ILE A 603 -8.61 3.48 -23.32
CA ILE A 603 -9.42 4.25 -24.27
C ILE A 603 -8.82 4.09 -25.66
N VAL A 604 -9.66 3.63 -26.58
CA VAL A 604 -9.32 3.41 -27.98
C VAL A 604 -10.20 4.26 -28.90
N VAL A 605 -9.70 4.51 -30.10
CA VAL A 605 -10.39 5.23 -31.16
C VAL A 605 -10.25 4.41 -32.43
N ASP A 606 -11.36 4.24 -33.15
CA ASP A 606 -11.35 3.49 -34.41
C ASP A 606 -10.43 4.13 -35.46
N GLY A 607 -9.78 3.27 -36.25
CA GLY A 607 -9.09 3.67 -37.48
C GLY A 607 -10.04 3.86 -38.66
N GLU A 608 -9.50 4.09 -39.85
CA GLU A 608 -10.32 4.04 -41.07
C GLU A 608 -10.98 2.65 -41.24
N PRO A 609 -12.16 2.57 -41.87
CA PRO A 609 -12.79 1.29 -42.17
C PRO A 609 -11.81 0.42 -42.97
N LYS A 610 -11.41 -0.74 -42.40
CA LYS A 610 -10.39 -1.71 -42.87
C LYS A 610 -8.94 -1.53 -42.34
N ALA A 611 -8.65 -0.58 -41.44
CA ALA A 611 -7.29 -0.28 -40.97
C ALA A 611 -6.72 -1.19 -39.85
N GLY A 612 -7.38 -2.30 -39.50
CA GLY A 612 -6.92 -3.20 -38.43
C GLY A 612 -7.51 -2.88 -37.05
N PRO A 613 -6.87 -3.30 -35.94
CA PRO A 613 -7.39 -3.08 -34.58
C PRO A 613 -7.44 -1.58 -34.22
N PRO A 614 -8.32 -1.17 -33.29
CA PRO A 614 -8.46 0.24 -32.93
C PRO A 614 -7.18 0.79 -32.28
N PHE A 615 -6.95 2.10 -32.43
CA PHE A 615 -5.77 2.76 -31.89
C PHE A 615 -5.97 3.12 -30.43
N LYS A 616 -5.02 2.75 -29.57
CA LYS A 616 -5.00 3.17 -28.17
C LYS A 616 -4.59 4.64 -28.07
N VAL A 617 -5.42 5.43 -27.39
CA VAL A 617 -5.15 6.87 -27.13
C VAL A 617 -4.98 7.16 -25.64
N SER A 618 -5.40 6.26 -24.76
CA SER A 618 -5.21 6.34 -23.31
C SER A 618 -4.88 4.98 -22.73
N GLY A 619 -3.91 4.93 -21.80
CA GLY A 619 -3.68 3.76 -20.96
C GLY A 619 -4.03 4.05 -19.51
N SER A 620 -4.69 3.09 -18.86
CA SER A 620 -5.08 3.18 -17.44
C SER A 620 -4.15 2.38 -16.53
N ALA A 621 -3.94 2.89 -15.32
CA ALA A 621 -3.31 2.16 -14.22
C ALA A 621 -3.97 2.53 -12.87
N TYR A 622 -3.81 1.64 -11.89
CA TYR A 622 -4.57 1.71 -10.65
C TYR A 622 -3.68 1.51 -9.42
N LYS A 623 -4.04 2.16 -8.31
CA LYS A 623 -3.47 1.92 -6.98
C LYS A 623 -4.59 1.92 -5.94
N LEU A 624 -4.77 0.79 -5.27
CA LEU A 624 -5.73 0.65 -4.18
C LEU A 624 -4.99 0.70 -2.86
N THR A 625 -5.50 1.50 -1.92
CA THR A 625 -5.08 1.56 -0.53
C THR A 625 -6.27 1.19 0.35
N ARG A 626 -6.03 0.96 1.65
CA ARG A 626 -7.14 0.67 2.58
C ARG A 626 -8.20 1.79 2.59
N PRO A 627 -7.85 3.09 2.69
CA PRO A 627 -8.86 4.13 2.72
C PRO A 627 -9.29 4.66 1.35
N ARG A 628 -8.51 4.46 0.27
CA ARG A 628 -8.71 5.17 -1.01
C ARG A 628 -8.34 4.32 -2.23
N SER A 629 -8.89 4.69 -3.38
CA SER A 629 -8.54 4.10 -4.67
C SER A 629 -8.18 5.20 -5.66
N LEU A 630 -7.09 4.98 -6.40
CA LEU A 630 -6.59 5.85 -7.46
C LEU A 630 -6.74 5.12 -8.80
N HIS A 631 -7.39 5.78 -9.76
CA HIS A 631 -7.27 5.52 -11.19
C HIS A 631 -6.51 6.68 -11.81
N HIS A 632 -5.39 6.40 -12.47
CA HIS A 632 -4.79 7.38 -13.36
C HIS A 632 -4.65 6.84 -14.78
N GLY A 633 -4.64 7.76 -15.74
CA GLY A 633 -4.42 7.42 -17.13
C GLY A 633 -3.74 8.54 -17.89
N THR A 634 -3.30 8.18 -19.08
CA THR A 634 -2.68 9.11 -20.04
C THR A 634 -3.67 9.47 -21.12
N CYS A 635 -3.45 10.52 -21.90
CA CYS A 635 -4.21 10.79 -23.11
C CYS A 635 -3.28 11.42 -24.14
N LEU A 636 -3.05 10.69 -25.25
CA LEU A 636 -2.23 11.13 -26.37
C LEU A 636 -3.03 12.12 -27.20
N LEU A 637 -2.87 13.41 -26.88
CA LEU A 637 -3.59 14.48 -27.55
C LEU A 637 -2.89 14.88 -28.85
N ASP A 638 -1.64 15.31 -28.72
CA ASP A 638 -0.86 15.88 -29.83
C ASP A 638 0.65 15.82 -29.52
N SER A 639 1.18 14.61 -29.35
CA SER A 639 2.61 14.38 -29.13
C SER A 639 3.38 14.47 -30.46
N PRO A 640 4.40 15.34 -30.57
CA PRO A 640 5.27 15.39 -31.75
C PRO A 640 6.24 14.20 -31.84
N ASN A 641 6.34 13.39 -30.78
CA ASN A 641 7.25 12.25 -30.68
C ASN A 641 6.55 10.90 -30.94
N LEU A 642 5.30 10.90 -31.40
CA LEU A 642 4.48 9.70 -31.62
C LEU A 642 5.21 8.59 -32.41
N ALA A 643 5.95 8.97 -33.46
CA ALA A 643 6.68 8.02 -34.31
C ALA A 643 7.84 7.31 -33.58
N ASP A 644 8.41 7.93 -32.55
CA ASP A 644 9.56 7.41 -31.81
C ASP A 644 9.16 6.66 -30.53
N ILE A 645 7.92 6.80 -30.04
CA ILE A 645 7.43 6.10 -28.83
C ILE A 645 7.72 4.61 -28.90
N GLY A 646 7.40 3.97 -30.03
CA GLY A 646 7.65 2.54 -30.21
C GLY A 646 9.14 2.18 -30.11
N ARG A 647 10.04 3.05 -30.57
CA ARG A 647 11.49 2.81 -30.55
C ARG A 647 12.08 3.00 -29.15
N LEU A 648 11.50 3.92 -28.35
CA LEU A 648 11.86 4.15 -26.95
C LEU A 648 11.39 3.01 -26.02
N LEU A 649 10.23 2.41 -26.32
CA LEU A 649 9.62 1.31 -25.52
C LEU A 649 9.93 -0.10 -26.06
N ARG A 650 10.98 -0.23 -26.87
CA ARG A 650 11.48 -1.53 -27.38
C ARG A 650 12.92 -1.72 -26.94
N SER A 651 13.11 -2.46 -25.86
CA SER A 651 14.45 -2.74 -25.35
C SER A 651 15.23 -3.67 -26.29
N PRO A 652 16.50 -3.35 -26.60
CA PRO A 652 17.37 -4.29 -27.30
C PRO A 652 17.70 -5.54 -26.46
N ALA A 653 17.54 -5.49 -25.14
CA ALA A 653 17.76 -6.63 -24.24
C ALA A 653 16.54 -7.57 -24.13
N GLU A 654 15.37 -7.21 -24.67
CA GLU A 654 14.14 -8.03 -24.62
C GLU A 654 14.34 -9.49 -25.05
N PRO A 655 15.07 -9.82 -26.13
CA PRO A 655 15.27 -11.20 -26.55
C PRO A 655 16.12 -12.05 -25.59
N TYR A 656 16.89 -11.38 -24.72
CA TYR A 656 17.89 -12.00 -23.84
C TYR A 656 17.47 -12.03 -22.37
N VAL A 657 16.37 -11.37 -22.01
CA VAL A 657 15.92 -11.22 -20.63
C VAL A 657 14.67 -12.05 -20.37
N ARG A 658 14.69 -12.85 -19.30
CA ARG A 658 13.52 -13.47 -18.69
C ARG A 658 13.30 -12.88 -17.30
N ALA A 659 12.20 -12.16 -17.12
CA ALA A 659 11.87 -11.50 -15.86
C ALA A 659 10.64 -12.14 -15.20
N ARG A 660 10.55 -12.07 -13.86
CA ARG A 660 9.35 -12.47 -13.09
C ARG A 660 8.35 -11.32 -12.91
N GLY A 661 8.49 -10.23 -13.67
CA GLY A 661 7.74 -8.97 -13.53
C GLY A 661 6.48 -8.88 -14.41
N VAL A 662 5.80 -7.73 -14.35
CA VAL A 662 4.62 -7.44 -15.20
C VAL A 662 5.10 -6.91 -16.56
N GLU A 663 4.84 -7.65 -17.64
CA GLU A 663 5.18 -7.23 -19.01
C GLU A 663 4.21 -6.18 -19.56
N SER A 664 4.69 -5.31 -20.45
CA SER A 664 3.81 -4.39 -21.18
C SER A 664 3.00 -5.08 -22.27
N VAL A 665 1.74 -4.70 -22.42
CA VAL A 665 0.91 -5.13 -23.56
C VAL A 665 1.00 -4.10 -24.68
N ARG A 666 1.68 -4.47 -25.78
CA ARG A 666 1.86 -3.59 -26.93
C ARG A 666 0.54 -3.33 -27.64
N SER A 667 0.33 -2.08 -28.06
CA SER A 667 -0.85 -1.65 -28.84
C SER A 667 -0.45 -0.56 -29.83
N PRO A 668 -1.04 -0.53 -31.04
CA PRO A 668 -0.94 0.65 -31.91
C PRO A 668 -1.49 1.88 -31.18
N VAL A 669 -0.79 3.00 -31.29
CA VAL A 669 -1.16 4.27 -30.65
C VAL A 669 -1.32 5.39 -31.68
N ARG A 670 -2.11 6.42 -31.34
CA ARG A 670 -2.34 7.58 -32.20
C ARG A 670 -2.67 8.83 -31.35
N ASN A 671 -2.38 10.01 -31.90
CA ASN A 671 -2.86 11.29 -31.37
C ASN A 671 -4.34 11.52 -31.73
N VAL A 672 -5.12 12.04 -30.77
CA VAL A 672 -6.51 12.46 -31.04
C VAL A 672 -6.63 13.81 -31.75
N GLY A 673 -5.56 14.61 -31.78
CA GLY A 673 -5.51 15.91 -32.47
C GLY A 673 -6.21 17.04 -31.72
N LEU A 674 -6.23 16.99 -30.38
CA LEU A 674 -6.87 17.99 -29.53
C LEU A 674 -5.84 18.86 -28.79
N SER A 675 -6.22 20.09 -28.44
CA SER A 675 -5.39 20.91 -27.55
C SER A 675 -5.51 20.43 -26.10
N ASN A 676 -4.42 20.54 -25.33
CA ASN A 676 -4.42 20.17 -23.92
C ASN A 676 -5.46 20.95 -23.11
N GLY A 677 -5.62 22.25 -23.38
CA GLY A 677 -6.57 23.11 -22.69
C GLY A 677 -8.02 22.66 -22.91
N ALA A 678 -8.41 22.42 -24.18
CA ALA A 678 -9.76 21.94 -24.48
C ALA A 678 -10.06 20.59 -23.81
N PHE A 679 -9.09 19.67 -23.80
CA PHE A 679 -9.22 18.39 -23.11
C PHE A 679 -9.36 18.54 -21.59
N VAL A 680 -8.50 19.34 -20.95
CA VAL A 680 -8.54 19.61 -19.51
C VAL A 680 -9.91 20.15 -19.09
N GLU A 681 -10.42 21.16 -19.80
CA GLU A 681 -11.72 21.76 -19.48
C GLU A 681 -12.88 20.77 -19.70
N ALA A 682 -12.85 19.95 -20.75
CA ALA A 682 -13.87 18.94 -20.98
C ALA A 682 -13.86 17.85 -19.89
N VAL A 683 -12.68 17.42 -19.44
CA VAL A 683 -12.56 16.44 -18.35
C VAL A 683 -13.03 17.03 -17.01
N LYS A 684 -12.69 18.28 -16.71
CA LYS A 684 -13.22 18.99 -15.53
C LYS A 684 -14.74 19.08 -15.56
N ALA A 685 -15.33 19.42 -16.72
CA ALA A 685 -16.78 19.50 -16.89
C ALA A 685 -17.47 18.14 -16.67
N GLU A 686 -16.93 17.06 -17.24
CA GLU A 686 -17.46 15.70 -17.04
C GLU A 686 -17.31 15.22 -15.58
N PHE A 687 -16.21 15.58 -14.93
CA PHE A 687 -16.01 15.30 -13.50
C PHE A 687 -17.04 16.05 -12.64
N ALA A 688 -17.27 17.33 -12.93
CA ALA A 688 -18.28 18.13 -12.24
C ALA A 688 -19.71 17.61 -12.49
N ALA A 689 -20.00 17.10 -13.69
CA ALA A 689 -21.28 16.46 -13.99
C ALA A 689 -21.48 15.15 -13.20
N MET A 690 -20.41 14.42 -12.92
CA MET A 690 -20.46 13.18 -12.14
C MET A 690 -20.57 13.39 -10.63
N TYR A 691 -19.91 14.43 -10.10
CA TYR A 691 -19.70 14.58 -8.65
C TYR A 691 -20.22 15.89 -8.06
N GLY A 692 -20.59 16.86 -8.88
CA GLY A 692 -20.95 18.23 -8.47
C GLY A 692 -19.83 19.23 -8.71
N SER A 693 -20.12 20.53 -8.57
CA SER A 693 -19.10 21.58 -8.65
C SER A 693 -18.02 21.39 -7.59
N PRO A 694 -16.74 21.70 -7.88
CA PRO A 694 -15.66 21.51 -6.93
C PRO A 694 -15.79 22.44 -5.72
N ASP A 695 -15.61 21.89 -4.53
CA ASP A 695 -15.43 22.65 -3.29
C ASP A 695 -14.04 23.31 -3.24
N VAL A 696 -13.07 22.67 -3.90
CA VAL A 696 -11.68 23.11 -4.01
C VAL A 696 -11.26 23.00 -5.47
N GLU A 697 -10.83 24.11 -6.06
CA GLU A 697 -10.20 24.14 -7.38
C GLU A 697 -8.90 24.94 -7.31
N VAL A 698 -7.79 24.29 -7.66
CA VAL A 698 -6.44 24.87 -7.52
C VAL A 698 -5.61 24.63 -8.77
N ASP A 699 -5.06 25.71 -9.31
CA ASP A 699 -4.05 25.67 -10.37
C ASP A 699 -2.65 25.85 -9.77
N MET A 700 -1.98 24.74 -9.55
CA MET A 700 -0.67 24.69 -8.89
C MET A 700 0.41 25.33 -9.76
N ALA A 701 1.41 25.92 -9.12
CA ALA A 701 2.59 26.48 -9.76
C ALA A 701 3.43 25.45 -10.52
N GLY A 702 4.47 25.94 -11.20
CA GLY A 702 5.29 25.13 -12.12
C GLY A 702 6.61 24.61 -11.56
N ALA A 703 7.07 25.11 -10.40
CA ALA A 703 8.44 24.91 -9.94
C ALA A 703 8.51 24.17 -8.60
N ARG A 704 9.51 23.29 -8.43
CA ARG A 704 9.73 22.50 -7.20
C ARG A 704 9.91 23.35 -5.94
N GLY A 705 10.53 24.52 -6.06
CA GLY A 705 10.74 25.45 -4.93
C GLY A 705 9.52 26.31 -4.60
N ASP A 706 8.43 26.16 -5.35
CA ASP A 706 7.21 26.92 -5.12
C ASP A 706 6.48 26.43 -3.86
N PRO A 707 5.82 27.33 -3.09
CA PRO A 707 4.96 26.95 -1.97
C PRO A 707 3.98 25.80 -2.26
N ASP A 708 3.50 25.68 -3.50
CA ASP A 708 2.59 24.60 -3.90
C ASP A 708 3.21 23.20 -3.86
N PHE A 709 4.53 23.08 -3.84
CA PHE A 709 5.22 21.80 -3.69
C PHE A 709 6.13 21.74 -2.46
N ALA A 710 6.21 22.83 -1.69
CA ALA A 710 7.01 22.95 -0.49
C ALA A 710 6.38 22.23 0.72
N HIS A 711 6.16 20.92 0.58
CA HIS A 711 5.61 20.06 1.64
C HIS A 711 6.50 18.84 1.87
N VAL A 712 6.75 18.51 3.14
CA VAL A 712 7.71 17.47 3.54
C VAL A 712 7.44 16.11 2.90
N GLN A 713 6.17 15.73 2.76
CA GLN A 713 5.80 14.45 2.14
C GLN A 713 5.98 14.46 0.61
N ILE A 714 5.74 15.60 -0.06
CA ILE A 714 5.98 15.74 -1.50
C ILE A 714 7.48 15.69 -1.76
N GLU A 715 8.27 16.41 -0.97
CA GLU A 715 9.73 16.39 -1.05
C GLU A 715 10.31 15.00 -0.76
N LYS A 716 9.77 14.28 0.23
CA LYS A 716 10.13 12.87 0.49
C LYS A 716 9.80 11.99 -0.72
N GLY A 717 8.59 12.12 -1.26
CA GLY A 717 8.16 11.40 -2.45
C GLY A 717 9.04 11.70 -3.66
N TYR A 718 9.44 12.95 -3.84
CA TYR A 718 10.29 13.40 -4.93
C TYR A 718 11.69 12.78 -4.82
N ARG A 719 12.31 12.86 -3.64
CA ARG A 719 13.61 12.23 -3.37
C ARG A 719 13.59 10.73 -3.67
N GLU A 720 12.54 10.04 -3.21
CA GLU A 720 12.35 8.62 -3.51
C GLU A 720 12.24 8.38 -5.01
N LEU A 721 11.35 9.08 -5.72
CA LEU A 721 11.12 8.86 -7.16
C LEU A 721 12.33 9.18 -8.04
N THR A 722 13.20 10.10 -7.60
CA THR A 722 14.47 10.41 -8.26
C THR A 722 15.63 9.48 -7.89
N SER A 723 15.45 8.63 -6.86
CA SER A 723 16.51 7.73 -6.41
C SER A 723 16.68 6.55 -7.36
N ARG A 724 17.92 6.15 -7.59
CA ARG A 724 18.23 4.94 -8.37
C ARG A 724 17.73 3.68 -7.68
N ASP A 725 17.68 3.68 -6.35
CA ASP A 725 17.09 2.59 -5.58
C ASP A 725 15.62 2.36 -5.94
N TRP A 726 14.87 3.43 -6.14
CA TRP A 726 13.50 3.35 -6.59
C TRP A 726 13.38 2.98 -8.07
N ILE A 727 14.12 3.66 -8.95
CA ILE A 727 14.00 3.47 -10.40
C ILE A 727 14.45 2.05 -10.80
N TYR A 728 15.59 1.58 -10.29
CA TYR A 728 16.22 0.33 -10.72
C TYR A 728 16.19 -0.79 -9.69
N ASN A 729 16.46 -0.52 -8.40
CA ASN A 729 16.61 -1.60 -7.41
C ASN A 729 15.27 -2.21 -6.94
N GLN A 730 14.17 -1.59 -7.32
CA GLN A 730 12.81 -2.16 -7.24
C GLN A 730 12.50 -3.21 -8.32
N THR A 731 13.42 -3.44 -9.27
CA THR A 731 13.22 -4.41 -10.35
C THR A 731 13.16 -5.84 -9.78
N PRO A 732 12.09 -6.61 -10.07
CA PRO A 732 12.02 -8.03 -9.72
C PRO A 732 13.19 -8.81 -10.30
N GLN A 733 13.50 -9.96 -9.71
CA GLN A 733 14.57 -10.82 -10.22
C GLN A 733 14.36 -11.13 -11.71
N PHE A 734 15.45 -11.09 -12.47
CA PHE A 734 15.49 -11.50 -13.87
C PHE A 734 16.79 -12.23 -14.20
N THR A 735 16.73 -13.03 -15.25
CA THR A 735 17.88 -13.71 -15.83
C THR A 735 18.16 -13.08 -17.19
N PHE A 736 19.39 -12.68 -17.43
CA PHE A 736 19.91 -12.34 -18.76
C PHE A 736 20.68 -13.55 -19.29
N SER A 737 20.44 -13.95 -20.54
CA SER A 737 21.17 -15.04 -21.20
C SER A 737 21.35 -14.81 -22.69
N THR A 738 22.58 -14.92 -23.19
CA THR A 738 22.88 -14.84 -24.63
C THR A 738 22.59 -16.12 -25.39
N HIS A 739 22.08 -17.16 -24.72
CA HIS A 739 21.71 -18.45 -25.30
C HIS A 739 20.40 -18.99 -24.70
N PRO A 740 19.73 -19.94 -25.37
CA PRO A 740 18.61 -20.68 -24.79
C PRO A 740 19.05 -21.41 -23.52
N THR A 741 18.20 -21.38 -22.51
CA THR A 741 18.38 -22.16 -21.26
C THR A 741 17.17 -23.06 -21.05
N GLU A 742 17.26 -24.04 -20.15
CA GLU A 742 16.09 -24.87 -19.79
C GLU A 742 14.90 -24.01 -19.35
N ASP A 743 15.20 -22.93 -18.64
CA ASP A 743 14.24 -21.94 -18.18
C ASP A 743 13.72 -21.04 -19.31
N ASP A 744 14.58 -20.61 -20.23
CA ASP A 744 14.20 -19.74 -21.34
C ASP A 744 14.63 -20.36 -22.68
N PRO A 745 13.79 -21.24 -23.26
CA PRO A 745 14.15 -21.98 -24.48
C PRO A 745 14.01 -21.13 -25.76
N ARG A 746 13.68 -19.82 -25.66
CA ARG A 746 13.54 -18.97 -26.85
C ARG A 746 14.90 -18.87 -27.57
N GLU A 747 14.87 -18.98 -28.89
CA GLU A 747 16.05 -18.74 -29.73
C GLU A 747 16.52 -17.28 -29.59
N ARG A 748 17.83 -17.09 -29.58
CA ARG A 748 18.43 -15.75 -29.45
C ARG A 748 18.79 -15.21 -30.84
N PRO A 749 18.67 -13.89 -31.07
CA PRO A 749 19.20 -13.27 -32.28
C PRO A 749 20.71 -13.54 -32.40
N PRO A 750 21.24 -13.66 -33.62
CA PRO A 750 22.68 -13.82 -33.82
C PRO A 750 23.45 -12.67 -33.16
N PRO A 751 24.62 -12.95 -32.56
CA PRO A 751 25.42 -11.91 -31.92
C PRO A 751 25.89 -10.88 -32.96
N PRO A 752 26.14 -9.62 -32.54
CA PRO A 752 26.59 -8.58 -33.45
C PRO A 752 28.00 -8.86 -34.00
N ALA A 753 28.34 -8.21 -35.10
CA ALA A 753 29.65 -8.36 -35.74
C ALA A 753 30.81 -8.11 -34.76
N GLY A 754 31.78 -9.02 -34.73
CA GLY A 754 32.95 -8.97 -33.84
C GLY A 754 32.78 -9.68 -32.50
N VAL A 755 31.57 -10.13 -32.15
CA VAL A 755 31.33 -11.04 -31.01
C VAL A 755 31.38 -12.50 -31.51
N PRO A 756 32.14 -13.40 -30.85
CA PRO A 756 32.19 -14.82 -31.23
C PRO A 756 30.80 -15.50 -31.21
N GLU A 757 30.51 -16.34 -32.20
CA GLU A 757 29.21 -17.04 -32.31
C GLU A 757 28.96 -18.01 -31.13
N ASP A 758 30.03 -18.54 -30.56
CA ASP A 758 30.01 -19.46 -29.41
C ASP A 758 30.05 -18.72 -28.06
N PHE A 759 30.07 -17.38 -28.03
CA PHE A 759 30.04 -16.64 -26.77
C PHE A 759 28.75 -16.89 -26.00
N ARG A 760 28.88 -17.29 -24.73
CA ARG A 760 27.75 -17.50 -23.81
C ARG A 760 27.94 -16.65 -22.58
N ALA A 761 26.89 -15.94 -22.19
CA ALA A 761 26.80 -15.26 -20.92
C ALA A 761 25.43 -15.52 -20.28
N LYS A 762 25.43 -15.69 -18.96
CA LYS A 762 24.25 -15.79 -18.12
C LYS A 762 24.46 -14.93 -16.87
N LEU A 763 23.53 -14.02 -16.59
CA LEU A 763 23.54 -13.21 -15.37
C LEU A 763 22.21 -13.42 -14.64
N ILE A 764 22.26 -13.66 -13.33
CA ILE A 764 21.07 -13.61 -12.46
C ILE A 764 21.12 -12.31 -11.68
N VAL A 765 20.12 -11.45 -11.87
CA VAL A 765 20.08 -10.11 -11.30
C VAL A 765 18.90 -9.99 -10.35
N ARG A 766 19.16 -9.57 -9.10
CA ARG A 766 18.16 -9.34 -8.06
C ARG A 766 18.38 -7.95 -7.46
N HIS A 767 17.31 -7.17 -7.32
CA HIS A 767 17.37 -5.79 -6.84
C HIS A 767 18.38 -4.91 -7.60
N GLY A 768 18.50 -5.13 -8.92
CA GLY A 768 19.46 -4.43 -9.78
C GLY A 768 20.92 -4.88 -9.62
N GLN A 769 21.22 -5.81 -8.72
CA GLN A 769 22.56 -6.33 -8.45
C GLN A 769 22.74 -7.75 -9.02
N ILE A 770 23.88 -7.98 -9.66
CA ILE A 770 24.28 -9.28 -10.19
C ILE A 770 24.58 -10.22 -9.02
N GLN A 771 23.84 -11.31 -8.92
CA GLN A 771 23.99 -12.33 -7.88
C GLN A 771 24.89 -13.47 -8.36
N GLU A 772 24.71 -13.87 -9.61
CA GLU A 772 25.49 -14.92 -10.26
C GLU A 772 25.84 -14.46 -11.67
N ALA A 773 27.06 -14.75 -12.11
CA ALA A 773 27.52 -14.44 -13.44
C ALA A 773 28.38 -15.57 -14.01
N ASP A 774 27.96 -16.07 -15.18
CA ASP A 774 28.69 -17.07 -15.96
C ASP A 774 28.96 -16.49 -17.35
N LEU A 775 30.23 -16.41 -17.75
CA LEU A 775 30.68 -15.89 -19.03
C LEU A 775 31.71 -16.86 -19.61
N SER A 776 31.42 -17.46 -20.75
CA SER A 776 32.36 -18.36 -21.42
C SER A 776 33.67 -17.64 -21.73
N GLY A 777 34.78 -18.19 -21.23
CA GLY A 777 36.13 -17.65 -21.43
C GLY A 777 36.57 -16.58 -20.41
N LEU A 778 35.76 -16.26 -19.39
CA LEU A 778 36.11 -15.35 -18.29
C LEU A 778 35.62 -15.90 -16.94
N ASP A 779 36.33 -15.61 -15.84
CA ASP A 779 35.78 -15.88 -14.50
C ASP A 779 34.70 -14.83 -14.21
N GLY A 780 33.42 -15.17 -14.35
CA GLY A 780 32.31 -14.23 -14.19
C GLY A 780 32.15 -13.68 -12.76
N ARG A 781 32.79 -14.27 -11.75
CA ARG A 781 32.62 -13.91 -10.33
C ARG A 781 33.00 -12.47 -9.99
N PHE A 782 33.85 -11.81 -10.78
CA PHE A 782 34.14 -10.38 -10.55
C PHE A 782 32.94 -9.46 -10.81
N LEU A 783 31.91 -9.94 -11.52
CA LEU A 783 30.66 -9.22 -11.75
C LEU A 783 29.68 -9.37 -10.58
N GLU A 784 29.82 -10.41 -9.76
CA GLU A 784 28.93 -10.65 -8.62
C GLU A 784 29.04 -9.49 -7.62
N GLY A 785 27.89 -9.03 -7.13
CA GLY A 785 27.79 -7.86 -6.27
C GLY A 785 27.79 -6.51 -7.02
N GLN A 786 28.10 -6.47 -8.32
CA GLN A 786 27.97 -5.23 -9.09
C GLN A 786 26.51 -4.89 -9.40
N THR A 787 26.20 -3.59 -9.42
CA THR A 787 24.87 -3.10 -9.74
C THR A 787 24.78 -2.70 -11.22
N VAL A 788 23.87 -3.31 -11.98
CA VAL A 788 23.80 -3.20 -13.44
C VAL A 788 23.69 -1.74 -13.90
N HIS A 789 22.82 -0.95 -13.26
CA HIS A 789 22.59 0.45 -13.65
C HIS A 789 23.72 1.40 -13.24
N THR A 790 24.67 0.97 -12.40
CA THR A 790 25.85 1.79 -12.04
C THR A 790 27.02 1.57 -12.99
N ILE A 791 26.97 0.55 -13.84
CA ILE A 791 28.01 0.28 -14.84
C ILE A 791 27.93 1.35 -15.94
N THR A 792 28.96 2.18 -16.02
CA THR A 792 29.06 3.27 -16.99
C THR A 792 29.68 2.83 -18.32
N ASP A 793 30.47 1.75 -18.29
CA ASP A 793 31.07 1.13 -19.46
C ASP A 793 31.42 -0.35 -19.21
N TRP A 794 30.67 -1.26 -19.82
CA TRP A 794 30.90 -2.69 -19.76
C TRP A 794 32.26 -3.12 -20.35
N ARG A 795 32.87 -2.33 -21.23
CA ARG A 795 34.24 -2.61 -21.73
C ARG A 795 35.27 -2.53 -20.60
N GLN A 796 35.12 -1.55 -19.70
CA GLN A 796 36.03 -1.40 -18.57
C GLN A 796 35.84 -2.54 -17.57
N VAL A 797 34.58 -2.87 -17.30
CA VAL A 797 34.22 -3.93 -16.33
C VAL A 797 34.71 -5.29 -16.80
N LEU A 798 34.56 -5.63 -18.08
CA LEU A 798 35.00 -6.92 -18.64
C LEU A 798 36.53 -7.03 -18.83
N GLY A 799 37.30 -5.98 -18.53
CA GLY A 799 38.77 -6.02 -18.55
C GLY A 799 39.35 -6.22 -19.96
N THR A 800 38.97 -5.37 -20.93
CA THR A 800 39.25 -5.54 -22.37
C THR A 800 40.71 -5.38 -22.83
N GLY A 801 41.74 -5.60 -22.00
CA GLY A 801 43.14 -5.47 -22.44
C GLY A 801 43.40 -6.28 -23.72
N ASN A 802 44.02 -5.70 -24.76
CA ASN A 802 44.33 -6.20 -26.13
C ASN A 802 43.34 -7.18 -26.84
N SER A 803 42.24 -7.61 -26.24
CA SER A 803 41.29 -8.58 -26.77
C SER A 803 40.17 -7.86 -27.50
N THR A 804 40.30 -7.82 -28.81
CA THR A 804 39.29 -7.23 -29.71
C THR A 804 37.92 -7.88 -29.54
N ALA A 805 37.83 -9.18 -29.19
CA ALA A 805 36.56 -9.86 -28.99
C ALA A 805 35.81 -9.37 -27.73
N LEU A 806 36.51 -9.24 -26.59
CA LEU A 806 35.90 -8.73 -25.36
C LEU A 806 35.49 -7.27 -25.48
N GLU A 807 36.21 -6.49 -26.29
CA GLU A 807 35.82 -5.11 -26.58
C GLU A 807 34.47 -5.05 -27.30
N HIS A 808 34.24 -5.93 -28.28
CA HIS A 808 32.94 -6.04 -28.96
C HIS A 808 31.83 -6.50 -28.02
N VAL A 809 32.09 -7.47 -27.12
CA VAL A 809 31.13 -7.90 -26.08
C VAL A 809 30.76 -6.74 -25.15
N GLY A 810 31.75 -5.97 -24.68
CA GLY A 810 31.50 -4.81 -23.83
C GLY A 810 30.67 -3.73 -24.53
N ARG A 811 30.92 -3.45 -25.82
CA ARG A 811 30.08 -2.53 -26.61
C ARG A 811 28.65 -3.05 -26.74
N TRP A 812 28.48 -4.33 -27.01
CA TRP A 812 27.17 -4.95 -27.10
C TRP A 812 26.40 -4.84 -25.77
N PHE A 813 27.04 -5.12 -24.63
CA PHE A 813 26.39 -5.01 -23.32
C PHE A 813 26.04 -3.55 -22.97
N ASN A 814 26.85 -2.57 -23.39
CA ASN A 814 26.50 -1.16 -23.27
C ASN A 814 25.21 -0.80 -24.03
N GLU A 815 24.99 -1.42 -25.20
CA GLU A 815 23.76 -1.23 -25.97
C GLU A 815 22.56 -1.92 -25.34
N LEU A 816 22.72 -3.15 -24.86
CA LEU A 816 21.66 -3.94 -24.23
C LEU A 816 21.17 -3.32 -22.92
N PHE A 817 22.09 -3.01 -22.01
CA PHE A 817 21.74 -2.54 -20.67
C PHE A 817 21.54 -1.03 -20.59
N GLY A 818 22.06 -0.28 -21.57
CA GLY A 818 22.13 1.18 -21.54
C GLY A 818 23.10 1.68 -20.47
N THR A 819 23.91 2.69 -20.81
CA THR A 819 24.84 3.31 -19.85
C THR A 819 24.52 4.79 -19.68
N ASN A 820 24.76 5.32 -18.47
CA ASN A 820 24.63 6.74 -18.14
C ASN A 820 23.22 7.33 -18.32
N VAL A 821 22.17 6.52 -18.15
CA VAL A 821 20.78 7.02 -18.08
C VAL A 821 20.57 7.70 -16.73
N LYS A 822 20.15 8.96 -16.76
CA LYS A 822 19.90 9.78 -15.57
C LYS A 822 18.52 9.53 -14.98
#